data_AF-A0A2V7D257-F1
#
_entry.id   AF-A0A2V7D257-F1
#
_cell.length_a   1.000
_cell.length_b   1.000
_cell.length_c   1.000
_cell.angle_alpha   90.00
_cell.angle_beta   90.00
_cell.angle_gamma   90.00
#
_symmetry.space_group_name_H-M   'P 1'
#
loop_
_entity.id
_entity.type
_entity.pdbx_description
1 polymer ?
#
loop_
_entity_poly.entity_id
_entity_poly.type
_entity_poly.pdbx_seq_one_letter_code
_entity_poly.pdbx_strand_id
1 'polypeptide(L)'
;MREWRGMSRKSRSFVNWVVVGLVITLALGTTGRAAEAAVGDVIKTVTIPGTANCASEGSDFGTALAIVSGGKAGFPAIPTLVVTSCLGFSGVTAASRLFFLDPSTEPATLVKTLTTSPASEWHSLAFRADTGDLLACNAGDGISLYAIHFSPFDATPPTAGGVATATFLGSGPLGSTCDGIAWDTKDKTIYQTSTNFDTPSGSFNVLHYAPGSVTATSIPSGCGNLFVGGIGIAGVSLFVGCSQLSPAPILTSLDIVTVADVTSAPASIRQLDKANGSAVAGRSFNLPAGMIDPAGVPDDPSSFGLQPPLRDALWTKDGVSTSSAFFGKLIAVEMAAGTTGQNSGPPLAFPGACDQVTGNAPDTDGDALLDCWEDSSFWSDGRPGISVDGLYSANRVPSFRAVTLCVDMNGNGAFDAGECASPNHKDIFVEADYMQFHRPDPVAVNNVVTAFANAPVSNPDGTTGIRLHVKIDDQLTDGSGNPLHTLNTALVPCTPPGAAGDADFDILKASFFGTAAERAAPNAAALLGWKRFAYHYVAFVHNQKGSTSSGCAEILGNDFMVSLGSFAQVPVGGHNVGTTDQQAGTFMHELGHNLGLRHGGFENVNCKPNYTSRMNYAYQFNSPVNPFPLDYSRQTLLTLNEASLAESAGIGGYSGNIAFGPPTGIPARLKVASGAGAINWNLNTTTDPNVVRDLNKFGIAGCPDSPGETLAGFDDWAHINFNFRASVDFGDGAHTFETPEITSDDARTISVDTDGDGIADFDDNCPLTRNPSQNADACTVVIKTFLVPRETARREDLDDDLRPFIVAVIFSSVTRDATMLDPASILITGASAQGSGIWSRHVFQAFGHFVCGRFDVNRDGRPDLVCVFKASAKLLPVGVSNVVLDAMTVGGEMVRGTDTITVRPADKF
;
A
#
# COMPACT_ATOMS: atom_id res chain seq x y z
N MET A 1 16.29 61.04 0.54
CA MET A 1 16.28 62.27 -0.29
C MET A 1 17.55 63.04 0.08
N ARG A 2 18.64 63.14 -0.69
CA ARG A 2 18.86 63.42 -2.12
C ARG A 2 20.18 62.73 -2.51
N GLU A 3 20.15 61.63 -3.28
CA GLU A 3 21.30 61.14 -4.09
C GLU A 3 20.96 59.89 -4.93
N TRP A 4 19.70 59.71 -5.33
CA TRP A 4 19.23 58.49 -6.03
C TRP A 4 18.73 58.75 -7.47
N ARG A 5 19.32 59.72 -8.18
CA ARG A 5 18.91 60.09 -9.56
C ARG A 5 19.93 59.76 -10.66
N GLY A 6 20.91 58.89 -10.41
CA GLY A 6 21.98 58.58 -11.38
C GLY A 6 22.19 57.11 -11.78
N MET A 7 21.36 56.15 -11.35
CA MET A 7 21.56 54.73 -11.68
C MET A 7 20.69 54.28 -12.87
N SER A 8 21.32 53.64 -13.86
CA SER A 8 20.63 53.06 -15.02
C SER A 8 19.70 51.91 -14.62
N ARG A 9 18.66 51.64 -15.45
CA ARG A 9 17.70 50.54 -15.21
C ARG A 9 18.37 49.17 -15.01
N LYS A 10 19.51 48.90 -15.67
CA LYS A 10 20.26 47.64 -15.51
C LYS A 10 20.90 47.53 -14.12
N SER A 11 21.36 48.63 -13.56
CA SER A 11 22.01 48.68 -12.24
C SER A 11 21.01 48.44 -11.09
N ARG A 12 19.74 48.87 -11.26
CA ARG A 12 18.65 48.56 -10.31
C ARG A 12 18.21 47.09 -10.36
N SER A 13 18.20 46.50 -11.55
CA SER A 13 17.90 45.07 -11.71
C SER A 13 18.96 44.18 -11.07
N PHE A 14 20.25 44.53 -11.22
CA PHE A 14 21.35 43.79 -10.62
C PHE A 14 21.32 43.85 -9.08
N VAL A 15 21.08 45.03 -8.51
CA VAL A 15 20.98 45.17 -7.04
C VAL A 15 19.76 44.45 -6.48
N ASN A 16 18.61 44.45 -7.19
CA ASN A 16 17.46 43.65 -6.78
C ASN A 16 17.74 42.15 -6.84
N TRP A 17 18.46 41.65 -7.85
CA TRP A 17 18.84 40.23 -7.94
C TRP A 17 19.84 39.83 -6.86
N VAL A 18 20.79 40.71 -6.51
CA VAL A 18 21.75 40.45 -5.43
C VAL A 18 21.05 40.48 -4.06
N VAL A 19 20.11 41.40 -3.83
CA VAL A 19 19.35 41.47 -2.57
C VAL A 19 18.37 40.30 -2.45
N VAL A 20 17.70 39.88 -3.53
CA VAL A 20 16.87 38.68 -3.54
C VAL A 20 17.72 37.43 -3.34
N GLY A 21 18.90 37.35 -3.97
CA GLY A 21 19.85 36.25 -3.74
C GLY A 21 20.35 36.18 -2.31
N LEU A 22 20.62 37.33 -1.67
CA LEU A 22 21.06 37.41 -0.26
C LEU A 22 19.93 37.14 0.73
N VAL A 23 18.69 37.52 0.42
CA VAL A 23 17.51 37.20 1.23
C VAL A 23 17.15 35.72 1.12
N ILE A 24 17.31 35.09 -0.06
CA ILE A 24 17.15 33.64 -0.23
C ILE A 24 18.25 32.87 0.51
N THR A 25 19.51 33.32 0.47
CA THR A 25 20.60 32.67 1.22
C THR A 25 20.56 32.91 2.73
N LEU A 26 20.06 34.06 3.22
CA LEU A 26 19.79 34.25 4.65
C LEU A 26 18.53 33.49 5.12
N ALA A 27 17.49 33.36 4.28
CA ALA A 27 16.30 32.59 4.60
C ALA A 27 16.56 31.07 4.60
N LEU A 28 17.48 30.59 3.76
CA LEU A 28 17.95 29.19 3.77
C LEU A 28 19.03 28.92 4.84
N GLY A 29 19.61 29.96 5.44
CA GLY A 29 20.74 29.86 6.36
C GLY A 29 20.42 29.88 7.86
N THR A 30 19.16 30.08 8.26
CA THR A 30 18.79 30.18 9.70
C THR A 30 17.57 29.37 10.12
N THR A 31 17.07 28.42 9.32
CA THR A 31 16.39 27.27 9.93
C THR A 31 17.50 26.41 10.54
N GLY A 32 17.87 26.68 11.79
CA GLY A 32 18.54 25.66 12.56
C GLY A 32 17.65 24.44 12.48
N ARG A 33 18.09 23.39 11.77
CA ARG A 33 17.42 22.09 11.84
C ARG A 33 17.30 21.80 13.33
N ALA A 34 16.06 21.69 13.82
CA ALA A 34 15.85 21.16 15.15
C ALA A 34 16.65 19.86 15.21
N ALA A 35 17.42 19.66 16.27
CA ALA A 35 18.14 18.39 16.44
C ALA A 35 17.10 17.27 16.27
N GLU A 36 17.37 16.35 15.35
CA GLU A 36 16.53 15.17 15.16
C GLU A 36 16.46 14.43 16.50
N ALA A 37 15.26 14.03 16.89
CA ALA A 37 15.06 13.22 18.09
C ALA A 37 15.77 11.88 17.87
N ALA A 38 16.43 11.38 18.90
CA ALA A 38 17.09 10.09 18.88
C ALA A 38 16.11 9.00 19.35
N VAL A 39 16.35 7.75 18.93
CA VAL A 39 15.62 6.59 19.45
C VAL A 39 15.59 6.61 20.98
N GLY A 40 14.38 6.62 21.55
CA GLY A 40 14.14 6.74 23.00
C GLY A 40 13.73 8.13 23.49
N ASP A 41 13.79 9.15 22.64
CA ASP A 41 13.32 10.49 22.97
C ASP A 41 11.79 10.56 23.00
N VAL A 42 11.24 11.44 23.84
CA VAL A 42 9.81 11.75 23.80
C VAL A 42 9.55 12.69 22.62
N ILE A 43 8.78 12.22 21.65
CA ILE A 43 8.46 12.97 20.43
C ILE A 43 7.11 13.67 20.50
N LYS A 44 6.20 13.17 21.36
CA LYS A 44 4.90 13.81 21.59
C LYS A 44 4.38 13.56 23.00
N THR A 45 3.71 14.55 23.57
CA THR A 45 2.89 14.39 24.78
C THR A 45 1.54 15.03 24.51
N VAL A 46 0.47 14.28 24.72
CA VAL A 46 -0.91 14.70 24.41
C VAL A 46 -1.81 14.49 25.63
N THR A 47 -2.65 15.48 25.94
CA THR A 47 -3.63 15.37 27.03
C THR A 47 -4.87 14.61 26.54
N ILE A 48 -5.37 13.65 27.32
CA ILE A 48 -6.65 12.98 27.11
C ILE A 48 -7.77 13.97 27.46
N PRO A 49 -8.74 14.21 26.56
CA PRO A 49 -9.78 15.19 26.80
C PRO A 49 -10.71 14.73 27.93
N GLY A 50 -11.28 15.68 28.67
CA GLY A 50 -12.24 15.38 29.75
C GLY A 50 -13.51 14.65 29.28
N THR A 51 -13.82 14.66 27.98
CA THR A 51 -14.91 13.89 27.36
C THR A 51 -14.61 12.39 27.27
N ALA A 52 -13.34 11.99 27.38
CA ALA A 52 -12.88 10.60 27.42
C ALA A 52 -12.51 10.17 28.86
N ASN A 53 -13.38 10.53 29.81
CA ASN A 53 -13.22 10.23 31.24
C ASN A 53 -14.18 9.12 31.70
N CYS A 54 -13.72 8.32 32.64
CA CYS A 54 -14.38 7.12 33.16
C CYS A 54 -15.31 7.34 34.35
N ALA A 55 -15.29 8.53 34.97
CA ALA A 55 -16.11 8.87 36.12
C ALA A 55 -16.81 10.25 36.01
N SER A 56 -17.87 10.45 36.82
CA SER A 56 -18.60 11.72 36.97
C SER A 56 -17.85 12.80 37.75
N GLU A 57 -16.75 12.47 38.43
CA GLU A 57 -15.96 13.36 39.29
C GLU A 57 -14.54 13.66 38.77
N GLY A 58 -14.31 13.57 37.45
CA GLY A 58 -13.32 14.42 36.80
C GLY A 58 -11.84 14.13 37.06
N SER A 59 -11.38 12.87 36.99
CA SER A 59 -9.93 12.56 36.85
C SER A 59 -9.58 11.09 36.57
N ASP A 60 -10.51 10.23 36.12
CA ASP A 60 -10.24 8.83 35.83
C ASP A 60 -10.17 8.58 34.32
N PHE A 61 -9.06 8.02 33.85
CA PHE A 61 -8.85 7.74 32.44
C PHE A 61 -8.60 6.25 32.16
N GLY A 62 -8.61 5.36 33.18
CA GLY A 62 -8.23 3.95 33.05
C GLY A 62 -6.75 3.71 32.72
N THR A 63 -6.32 2.45 32.60
CA THR A 63 -4.92 2.07 32.33
C THR A 63 -4.68 1.53 30.92
N ALA A 64 -5.69 1.00 30.24
CA ALA A 64 -5.47 0.35 28.96
C ALA A 64 -5.17 1.34 27.83
N LEU A 65 -4.33 0.89 26.90
CA LEU A 65 -3.89 1.63 25.74
C LEU A 65 -3.68 0.67 24.56
N ALA A 66 -4.28 0.95 23.41
CA ALA A 66 -4.00 0.26 22.15
C ALA A 66 -3.94 1.26 20.99
N ILE A 67 -3.26 0.88 19.92
CA ILE A 67 -3.16 1.65 18.68
C ILE A 67 -3.92 0.92 17.59
N VAL A 68 -4.79 1.63 16.87
CA VAL A 68 -5.53 1.09 15.72
C VAL A 68 -5.46 2.06 14.55
N SER A 69 -5.54 1.55 13.32
CA SER A 69 -5.73 2.38 12.13
C SER A 69 -7.06 3.13 12.21
N GLY A 70 -7.05 4.44 11.93
CA GLY A 70 -8.29 5.21 11.87
C GLY A 70 -9.23 4.69 10.79
N GLY A 71 -8.69 4.21 9.67
CA GLY A 71 -9.45 3.50 8.63
C GLY A 71 -10.26 2.33 9.18
N LYS A 72 -9.66 1.45 9.99
CA LYS A 72 -10.36 0.32 10.65
C LYS A 72 -11.46 0.78 11.61
N ALA A 73 -11.33 1.97 12.18
CA ALA A 73 -12.36 2.52 13.05
C ALA A 73 -13.49 3.26 12.31
N GLY A 74 -13.36 3.47 10.99
CA GLY A 74 -14.28 4.23 10.14
C GLY A 74 -13.88 5.69 9.90
N PHE A 75 -12.61 6.05 10.14
CA PHE A 75 -12.04 7.40 10.00
C PHE A 75 -10.77 7.38 9.13
N PRO A 76 -10.90 7.13 7.82
CA PRO A 76 -9.77 6.92 6.93
C PRO A 76 -8.82 8.13 6.80
N ALA A 77 -9.32 9.34 7.02
CA ALA A 77 -8.50 10.56 7.04
C ALA A 77 -7.58 10.67 8.27
N ILE A 78 -7.76 9.80 9.26
CA ILE A 78 -6.94 9.76 10.48
C ILE A 78 -6.05 8.52 10.37
N PRO A 79 -4.72 8.65 10.31
CA PRO A 79 -3.84 7.48 10.14
C PRO A 79 -3.96 6.53 11.33
N THR A 80 -4.01 7.10 12.54
CA THR A 80 -3.87 6.36 13.79
C THR A 80 -4.82 6.89 14.84
N LEU A 81 -5.48 5.98 15.55
CA LEU A 81 -6.29 6.28 16.72
C LEU A 81 -5.71 5.58 17.95
N VAL A 82 -5.65 6.32 19.04
CA VAL A 82 -5.31 5.79 20.35
C VAL A 82 -6.60 5.35 21.04
N VAL A 83 -6.67 4.09 21.44
CA VAL A 83 -7.82 3.52 22.14
C VAL A 83 -7.51 3.41 23.62
N THR A 84 -8.38 4.00 24.46
CA THR A 84 -8.32 3.86 25.91
C THR A 84 -9.63 3.27 26.44
N SER A 85 -9.56 2.50 27.52
CA SER A 85 -10.74 1.93 28.19
C SER A 85 -10.99 2.56 29.56
N CYS A 86 -12.17 2.29 30.09
CA CYS A 86 -12.49 2.58 31.47
C CYS A 86 -12.31 1.41 32.44
N LEU A 87 -11.90 1.78 33.65
CA LEU A 87 -11.95 0.95 34.85
C LEU A 87 -13.13 1.42 35.71
N GLY A 88 -13.95 0.51 36.22
CA GLY A 88 -15.14 0.86 36.98
C GLY A 88 -14.92 0.73 38.48
N PHE A 89 -14.93 1.83 39.24
CA PHE A 89 -15.00 1.73 40.71
C PHE A 89 -16.44 1.71 41.27
N SER A 90 -17.47 1.99 40.46
CA SER A 90 -18.87 1.82 40.86
C SER A 90 -19.86 1.94 39.67
N GLY A 91 -20.33 0.82 39.13
CA GLY A 91 -21.48 0.77 38.22
C GLY A 91 -21.14 0.35 36.78
N VAL A 92 -21.76 -0.76 36.36
CA VAL A 92 -21.47 -1.60 35.18
C VAL A 92 -21.56 -0.91 33.81
N THR A 93 -21.97 0.37 33.72
CA THR A 93 -22.17 1.08 32.44
C THR A 93 -21.03 2.05 32.05
N ALA A 94 -20.17 2.46 32.98
CA ALA A 94 -18.98 3.25 32.65
C ALA A 94 -17.77 2.38 32.30
N ALA A 95 -17.63 1.24 32.99
CA ALA A 95 -16.56 0.26 32.82
C ALA A 95 -16.37 -0.30 31.40
N SER A 96 -17.45 -0.43 30.62
CA SER A 96 -17.40 -1.05 29.29
C SER A 96 -17.06 -0.10 28.15
N ARG A 97 -16.70 1.15 28.46
CA ARG A 97 -16.45 2.18 27.44
C ARG A 97 -15.04 2.07 26.86
N LEU A 98 -14.97 2.23 25.54
CA LEU A 98 -13.75 2.42 24.77
C LEU A 98 -13.81 3.80 24.10
N PHE A 99 -12.75 4.58 24.26
CA PHE A 99 -12.59 5.89 23.63
C PHE A 99 -11.53 5.82 22.55
N PHE A 100 -11.88 6.26 21.34
CA PHE A 100 -10.96 6.36 20.21
C PHE A 100 -10.59 7.83 20.06
N LEU A 101 -9.30 8.11 20.21
CA LEU A 101 -8.75 9.45 20.28
C LEU A 101 -7.82 9.68 19.09
N ASP A 102 -7.98 10.80 18.41
CA ASP A 102 -7.00 11.31 17.45
C ASP A 102 -5.90 12.06 18.24
N PRO A 103 -4.68 11.49 18.34
CA PRO A 103 -3.58 12.10 19.07
C PRO A 103 -2.92 13.24 18.29
N SER A 104 -3.37 13.58 17.06
CA SER A 104 -2.80 14.67 16.26
C SER A 104 -2.99 16.05 16.91
N THR A 105 -4.06 16.20 17.71
CA THR A 105 -4.51 17.43 18.37
C THR A 105 -4.11 17.50 19.85
N GLU A 106 -4.15 18.69 20.45
CA GLU A 106 -3.90 18.89 21.90
C GLU A 106 -5.01 19.77 22.53
N PRO A 107 -5.80 19.25 23.50
CA PRO A 107 -5.93 17.83 23.87
C PRO A 107 -6.31 16.94 22.69
N ALA A 108 -6.14 15.62 22.81
CA ALA A 108 -6.56 14.67 21.78
C ALA A 108 -8.05 14.81 21.48
N THR A 109 -8.43 14.61 20.21
CA THR A 109 -9.82 14.72 19.79
C THR A 109 -10.52 13.38 19.93
N LEU A 110 -11.62 13.33 20.69
CA LEU A 110 -12.46 12.13 20.78
C LEU A 110 -13.28 11.97 19.50
N VAL A 111 -13.01 10.92 18.73
CA VAL A 111 -13.69 10.67 17.43
C VAL A 111 -14.80 9.62 17.52
N LYS A 112 -14.64 8.63 18.41
CA LYS A 112 -15.60 7.53 18.58
C LYS A 112 -15.61 7.04 20.01
N THR A 113 -16.80 6.70 20.50
CA THR A 113 -16.99 6.02 21.79
C THR A 113 -17.81 4.76 21.55
N LEU A 114 -17.32 3.64 22.06
CA LEU A 114 -18.03 2.36 22.02
C LEU A 114 -18.29 1.88 23.44
N THR A 115 -19.33 1.07 23.61
CA THR A 115 -19.57 0.24 24.81
C THR A 115 -19.51 -1.21 24.42
N THR A 116 -19.03 -2.10 25.28
CA THR A 116 -18.96 -3.53 24.96
C THR A 116 -20.16 -4.32 25.47
N SER A 117 -20.51 -5.39 24.75
CA SER A 117 -21.45 -6.44 25.18
C SER A 117 -20.78 -7.82 25.09
N PRO A 118 -20.60 -8.54 26.21
CA PRO A 118 -20.99 -8.16 27.58
C PRO A 118 -20.21 -6.94 28.09
N ALA A 119 -20.82 -6.23 29.05
CA ALA A 119 -20.16 -5.12 29.71
C ALA A 119 -19.09 -5.67 30.67
N SER A 120 -17.85 -5.18 30.58
CA SER A 120 -16.73 -5.62 31.41
C SER A 120 -15.68 -4.50 31.55
N GLU A 121 -14.77 -4.64 32.51
CA GLU A 121 -13.66 -3.71 32.74
C GLU A 121 -12.41 -4.18 32.00
N TRP A 122 -11.92 -3.34 31.10
CA TRP A 122 -10.76 -3.70 30.25
C TRP A 122 -9.50 -3.08 30.84
N HIS A 123 -8.63 -3.90 31.40
CA HIS A 123 -7.43 -3.46 32.12
C HIS A 123 -6.24 -3.21 31.18
N SER A 124 -6.18 -3.99 30.10
CA SER A 124 -5.23 -3.83 29.01
C SER A 124 -5.88 -4.20 27.68
N LEU A 125 -5.37 -3.62 26.60
CA LEU A 125 -5.85 -3.76 25.24
C LEU A 125 -4.64 -3.99 24.32
N ALA A 126 -4.81 -4.77 23.26
CA ALA A 126 -3.86 -4.88 22.16
C ALA A 126 -4.62 -5.03 20.85
N PHE A 127 -4.10 -4.47 19.76
CA PHE A 127 -4.72 -4.61 18.45
C PHE A 127 -4.26 -5.89 17.77
N ARG A 128 -5.20 -6.67 17.23
CA ARG A 128 -4.92 -7.87 16.44
C ARG A 128 -5.07 -7.55 14.96
N ALA A 129 -3.98 -7.10 14.34
CA ALA A 129 -4.04 -6.53 13.00
C ALA A 129 -4.52 -7.51 11.92
N ASP A 130 -4.23 -8.80 12.07
CA ASP A 130 -4.65 -9.90 11.20
C ASP A 130 -6.14 -10.25 11.31
N THR A 131 -6.77 -10.01 12.46
CA THR A 131 -8.21 -10.26 12.64
C THR A 131 -9.06 -8.98 12.61
N GLY A 132 -8.44 -7.81 12.73
CA GLY A 132 -9.11 -6.51 12.70
C GLY A 132 -9.80 -6.12 14.00
N ASP A 133 -9.60 -6.85 15.11
CA ASP A 133 -10.26 -6.60 16.40
C ASP A 133 -9.28 -6.25 17.54
N LEU A 134 -9.81 -5.89 18.70
CA LEU A 134 -9.01 -5.62 19.91
C LEU A 134 -9.00 -6.85 20.83
N LEU A 135 -7.82 -7.37 21.14
CA LEU A 135 -7.60 -8.26 22.27
C LEU A 135 -7.74 -7.44 23.57
N ALA A 136 -8.55 -7.92 24.50
CA ALA A 136 -8.82 -7.23 25.75
C ALA A 136 -8.69 -8.16 26.95
N CYS A 137 -8.09 -7.67 28.03
CA CYS A 137 -7.90 -8.42 29.27
C CYS A 137 -8.81 -7.89 30.38
N ASN A 138 -9.52 -8.80 31.04
CA ASN A 138 -10.34 -8.53 32.22
C ASN A 138 -9.80 -9.31 33.43
N ALA A 139 -9.62 -8.61 34.56
CA ALA A 139 -9.11 -9.15 35.81
C ALA A 139 -10.18 -9.31 36.91
N GLY A 140 -11.41 -9.73 36.54
CA GLY A 140 -12.53 -9.96 37.47
C GLY A 140 -12.31 -11.16 38.41
N ASP A 141 -13.24 -12.13 38.45
CA ASP A 141 -13.09 -13.36 39.27
C ASP A 141 -11.95 -14.30 38.78
N GLY A 142 -11.22 -13.88 37.74
CA GLY A 142 -10.05 -14.54 37.16
C GLY A 142 -9.57 -13.77 35.92
N ILE A 143 -8.42 -14.14 35.35
CA ILE A 143 -7.88 -13.52 34.12
C ILE A 143 -8.60 -14.09 32.89
N SER A 144 -9.32 -13.22 32.20
CA SER A 144 -10.12 -13.57 31.02
C SER A 144 -9.76 -12.68 29.83
N LEU A 145 -9.65 -13.30 28.65
CA LEU A 145 -9.33 -12.63 27.40
C LEU A 145 -10.53 -12.62 26.45
N TYR A 146 -10.72 -11.49 25.77
CA TYR A 146 -11.82 -11.25 24.84
C TYR A 146 -11.31 -10.63 23.55
N ALA A 147 -12.04 -10.86 22.45
CA ALA A 147 -11.94 -10.11 21.21
C ALA A 147 -13.06 -9.07 21.15
N ILE A 148 -12.75 -7.80 20.93
CA ILE A 148 -13.73 -6.73 20.80
C ILE A 148 -13.78 -6.24 19.36
N HIS A 149 -14.92 -6.47 18.70
CA HIS A 149 -15.21 -6.04 17.34
C HIS A 149 -15.61 -4.56 17.33
N PHE A 150 -14.73 -3.70 16.79
CA PHE A 150 -14.89 -2.25 16.82
C PHE A 150 -15.06 -1.62 15.43
N SER A 151 -14.79 -2.37 14.37
CA SER A 151 -14.78 -1.87 13.01
C SER A 151 -16.20 -1.89 12.43
N PRO A 152 -16.61 -0.86 11.67
CA PRO A 152 -17.88 -0.91 10.93
C PRO A 152 -17.85 -1.97 9.81
N PHE A 153 -16.68 -2.52 9.49
CA PHE A 153 -16.46 -3.53 8.46
C PHE A 153 -16.37 -4.95 9.04
N ASP A 154 -16.45 -5.12 10.37
CA ASP A 154 -16.46 -6.44 10.98
C ASP A 154 -17.69 -7.25 10.52
N ALA A 155 -17.59 -8.58 10.52
CA ALA A 155 -18.74 -9.47 10.28
C ALA A 155 -19.87 -9.24 11.32
N THR A 156 -19.52 -8.71 12.49
CA THR A 156 -20.42 -8.33 13.58
C THR A 156 -20.14 -6.88 14.00
N PRO A 157 -20.44 -5.90 13.12
CA PRO A 157 -20.03 -4.51 13.34
C PRO A 157 -20.76 -3.91 14.55
N PRO A 158 -20.20 -2.87 15.19
CA PRO A 158 -20.88 -2.18 16.28
C PRO A 158 -22.29 -1.73 15.85
N THR A 159 -23.25 -1.90 16.75
CA THR A 159 -24.63 -1.44 16.49
C THR A 159 -24.68 0.07 16.29
N ALA A 160 -25.74 0.59 15.66
CA ALA A 160 -25.97 2.03 15.52
C ALA A 160 -25.98 2.80 16.87
N GLY A 161 -26.21 2.10 17.99
CA GLY A 161 -26.10 2.65 19.34
C GLY A 161 -24.68 2.68 19.93
N GLY A 162 -23.65 2.31 19.16
CA GLY A 162 -22.26 2.28 19.61
C GLY A 162 -21.94 1.08 20.51
N VAL A 163 -22.63 -0.05 20.35
CA VAL A 163 -22.36 -1.27 21.13
C VAL A 163 -21.52 -2.25 20.30
N ALA A 164 -20.30 -2.51 20.74
CA ALA A 164 -19.34 -3.46 20.20
C ALA A 164 -19.54 -4.86 20.82
N THR A 165 -19.39 -5.90 20.01
CA THR A 165 -19.45 -7.29 20.48
C THR A 165 -18.11 -7.69 21.10
N ALA A 166 -18.12 -8.19 22.33
CA ALA A 166 -16.96 -8.76 23.00
C ALA A 166 -17.10 -10.29 23.10
N THR A 167 -16.23 -11.02 22.41
CA THR A 167 -16.26 -12.48 22.31
C THR A 167 -15.21 -13.07 23.23
N PHE A 168 -15.61 -13.95 24.17
CA PHE A 168 -14.66 -14.62 25.06
C PHE A 168 -13.73 -15.56 24.29
N LEU A 169 -12.41 -15.41 24.47
CA LEU A 169 -11.38 -16.21 23.81
C LEU A 169 -10.82 -17.31 24.72
N GLY A 170 -10.82 -17.11 26.03
CA GLY A 170 -10.26 -18.04 27.00
C GLY A 170 -9.71 -17.34 28.25
N SER A 171 -9.21 -18.13 29.19
CA SER A 171 -8.50 -17.62 30.36
C SER A 171 -6.99 -17.56 30.12
N GLY A 172 -6.32 -16.61 30.76
CA GLY A 172 -4.86 -16.55 30.75
C GLY A 172 -4.24 -17.75 31.49
N PRO A 173 -2.99 -18.15 31.15
CA PRO A 173 -2.25 -19.17 31.88
C PRO A 173 -2.08 -18.83 33.36
N LEU A 174 -1.75 -19.82 34.19
CA LEU A 174 -1.53 -19.61 35.62
C LEU A 174 -0.41 -18.57 35.88
N GLY A 175 -0.71 -17.57 36.72
CA GLY A 175 0.23 -16.49 37.06
C GLY A 175 0.24 -15.32 36.07
N SER A 176 -0.63 -15.32 35.06
CA SER A 176 -0.86 -14.15 34.19
C SER A 176 -1.53 -13.00 34.94
N THR A 177 -1.32 -11.77 34.47
CA THR A 177 -2.01 -10.54 34.94
C THR A 177 -2.56 -9.75 33.77
N CYS A 178 -3.40 -8.75 34.03
CA CYS A 178 -3.90 -7.84 32.99
C CYS A 178 -3.18 -6.49 32.96
N ASP A 179 -1.98 -6.38 33.56
CA ASP A 179 -1.20 -5.13 33.53
C ASP A 179 -0.72 -4.80 32.11
N GLY A 180 -0.44 -5.84 31.29
CA GLY A 180 -0.16 -5.67 29.87
C GLY A 180 -0.43 -6.94 29.06
N ILE A 181 -0.96 -6.75 27.86
CA ILE A 181 -1.10 -7.76 26.82
C ILE A 181 -0.54 -7.20 25.50
N ALA A 182 0.01 -8.07 24.67
CA ALA A 182 0.41 -7.75 23.31
C ALA A 182 0.11 -8.94 22.39
N TRP A 183 -0.16 -8.64 21.12
CA TRP A 183 -0.43 -9.63 20.08
C TRP A 183 0.73 -9.67 19.10
N ASP A 184 1.16 -10.86 18.73
CA ASP A 184 2.17 -11.08 17.69
C ASP A 184 1.49 -11.59 16.43
N THR A 185 1.36 -10.73 15.43
CA THR A 185 0.71 -11.03 14.15
C THR A 185 1.42 -12.16 13.40
N LYS A 186 2.73 -12.29 13.57
CA LYS A 186 3.55 -13.24 12.84
C LYS A 186 3.23 -14.70 13.21
N ASP A 187 3.19 -15.01 14.50
CA ASP A 187 2.96 -16.38 14.99
C ASP A 187 1.56 -16.58 15.59
N LYS A 188 0.73 -15.52 15.61
CA LYS A 188 -0.65 -15.50 16.09
C LYS A 188 -0.74 -15.89 17.56
N THR A 189 0.17 -15.35 18.37
CA THR A 189 0.29 -15.63 19.81
C THR A 189 0.12 -14.39 20.68
N ILE A 190 0.01 -14.64 21.99
CA ILE A 190 -0.20 -13.62 23.01
C ILE A 190 1.05 -13.54 23.89
N TYR A 191 1.50 -12.32 24.10
CA TYR A 191 2.40 -11.97 25.19
C TYR A 191 1.58 -11.35 26.32
N GLN A 192 1.79 -11.78 27.55
CA GLN A 192 1.04 -11.30 28.71
C GLN A 192 1.95 -11.14 29.94
N THR A 193 1.72 -10.09 30.72
CA THR A 193 2.43 -9.86 31.98
C THR A 193 2.15 -10.96 33.01
N SER A 194 3.07 -11.15 33.96
CA SER A 194 2.96 -12.21 34.97
C SER A 194 3.51 -11.80 36.33
N THR A 195 2.95 -12.40 37.39
CA THR A 195 3.48 -12.33 38.76
C THR A 195 4.69 -13.24 38.98
N ASN A 196 5.07 -14.06 38.01
CA ASN A 196 6.17 -15.01 38.15
C ASN A 196 7.51 -14.28 38.16
N PHE A 197 8.24 -14.40 39.27
CA PHE A 197 9.60 -13.88 39.43
C PHE A 197 10.63 -14.98 39.20
N ASP A 198 11.48 -14.82 38.19
CA ASP A 198 12.58 -15.75 37.93
C ASP A 198 13.79 -15.40 38.79
N THR A 199 14.07 -16.25 39.77
CA THR A 199 15.16 -16.04 40.73
C THR A 199 16.56 -16.08 40.09
N PRO A 200 16.88 -16.97 39.13
CA PRO A 200 18.10 -16.93 38.34
C PRO A 200 18.36 -15.62 37.57
N SER A 201 17.37 -15.06 36.87
CA SER A 201 17.52 -13.80 36.13
C SER A 201 17.28 -12.55 36.98
N GLY A 202 16.67 -12.71 38.15
CA GLY A 202 16.33 -11.62 39.07
C GLY A 202 15.27 -10.68 38.50
N SER A 203 14.35 -11.19 37.67
CA SER A 203 13.35 -10.38 36.96
C SER A 203 11.94 -10.98 37.04
N PHE A 204 10.91 -10.13 37.00
CA PHE A 204 9.57 -10.57 36.59
C PHE A 204 9.60 -11.08 35.14
N ASN A 205 8.60 -11.86 34.76
CA ASN A 205 8.51 -12.50 33.44
C ASN A 205 7.32 -12.01 32.63
N VAL A 206 7.45 -12.20 31.31
CA VAL A 206 6.37 -12.14 30.33
C VAL A 206 6.06 -13.56 29.87
N LEU A 207 4.78 -13.91 29.82
CA LEU A 207 4.30 -15.20 29.33
C LEU A 207 4.01 -15.10 27.83
N HIS A 208 4.49 -16.08 27.07
CA HIS A 208 4.22 -16.23 25.64
C HIS A 208 3.49 -17.54 25.38
N TYR A 209 2.33 -17.48 24.73
CA TYR A 209 1.47 -18.64 24.50
C TYR A 209 0.47 -18.42 23.36
N ALA A 210 0.02 -19.52 22.76
CA ALA A 210 -1.07 -19.51 21.77
C ALA A 210 -2.43 -19.28 22.43
N PRO A 211 -3.40 -18.63 21.76
CA PRO A 211 -4.76 -18.47 22.27
C PRO A 211 -5.38 -19.77 22.78
N GLY A 212 -5.98 -19.72 23.98
CA GLY A 212 -6.60 -20.88 24.64
C GLY A 212 -5.62 -21.87 25.27
N SER A 213 -4.30 -21.67 25.14
CA SER A 213 -3.29 -22.50 25.81
C SER A 213 -3.22 -22.21 27.31
N VAL A 214 -3.17 -23.26 28.12
CA VAL A 214 -2.89 -23.17 29.57
C VAL A 214 -1.40 -23.25 29.89
N THR A 215 -0.58 -23.59 28.90
CA THR A 215 0.89 -23.63 28.99
C THR A 215 1.49 -22.40 28.34
N ALA A 216 2.49 -21.80 28.97
CA ALA A 216 3.20 -20.65 28.44
C ALA A 216 4.72 -20.81 28.59
N THR A 217 5.45 -20.21 27.65
CA THR A 217 6.89 -19.98 27.77
C THR A 217 7.11 -18.71 28.58
N SER A 218 8.08 -18.76 29.50
CA SER A 218 8.42 -17.62 30.35
C SER A 218 9.63 -16.90 29.78
N ILE A 219 9.50 -15.60 29.54
CA ILE A 219 10.53 -14.73 28.98
C ILE A 219 10.90 -13.68 30.03
N PRO A 220 12.18 -13.52 30.38
CA PRO A 220 12.59 -12.48 31.32
C PRO A 220 12.18 -11.08 30.84
N SER A 221 11.59 -10.27 31.73
CA SER A 221 11.09 -8.93 31.38
C SER A 221 12.16 -7.85 31.27
N GLY A 222 13.40 -8.15 31.68
CA GLY A 222 14.50 -7.18 31.71
C GLY A 222 14.33 -6.03 32.70
N CYS A 223 13.25 -6.02 33.49
CA CYS A 223 13.00 -4.99 34.52
C CYS A 223 13.77 -5.24 35.82
N GLY A 224 14.40 -6.41 35.97
CA GLY A 224 15.02 -6.81 37.22
C GLY A 224 13.97 -6.83 38.33
N ASN A 225 14.25 -6.16 39.45
CA ASN A 225 13.35 -6.12 40.60
C ASN A 225 12.16 -5.16 40.44
N LEU A 226 12.02 -4.47 39.29
CA LEU A 226 10.91 -3.55 39.01
C LEU A 226 9.71 -4.29 38.40
N PHE A 227 8.50 -3.78 38.64
CA PHE A 227 7.27 -4.35 38.08
C PHE A 227 7.16 -4.07 36.58
N VAL A 228 6.33 -4.87 35.90
CA VAL A 228 5.99 -4.66 34.49
C VAL A 228 4.67 -3.90 34.41
N GLY A 229 4.70 -2.66 33.94
CA GLY A 229 3.53 -1.78 33.77
C GLY A 229 2.83 -1.89 32.41
N GLY A 230 3.52 -2.46 31.42
CA GLY A 230 2.97 -2.63 30.07
C GLY A 230 3.90 -3.41 29.16
N ILE A 231 3.35 -3.99 28.10
CA ILE A 231 4.11 -4.70 27.07
C ILE A 231 3.60 -4.36 25.67
N GLY A 232 4.44 -4.59 24.67
CA GLY A 232 4.17 -4.36 23.26
C GLY A 232 5.12 -5.18 22.39
N ILE A 233 4.69 -5.52 21.18
CA ILE A 233 5.48 -6.26 20.20
C ILE A 233 5.61 -5.40 18.96
N ALA A 234 6.83 -5.28 18.43
CA ALA A 234 7.05 -4.72 17.10
C ALA A 234 8.12 -5.58 16.40
N GLY A 235 7.70 -6.32 15.38
CA GLY A 235 8.56 -7.27 14.68
C GLY A 235 9.14 -8.33 15.63
N VAL A 236 10.47 -8.43 15.71
CA VAL A 236 11.20 -9.32 16.64
C VAL A 236 11.45 -8.72 18.02
N SER A 237 11.02 -7.47 18.25
CA SER A 237 11.24 -6.75 19.51
C SER A 237 10.07 -6.94 20.46
N LEU A 238 10.39 -7.22 21.73
CA LEU A 238 9.49 -7.12 22.87
C LEU A 238 9.82 -5.84 23.63
N PHE A 239 8.85 -4.94 23.75
CA PHE A 239 8.95 -3.73 24.56
C PHE A 239 8.29 -3.96 25.91
N VAL A 240 8.99 -3.60 26.97
CA VAL A 240 8.53 -3.80 28.35
C VAL A 240 8.65 -2.49 29.12
N GLY A 241 7.53 -1.98 29.61
CA GLY A 241 7.48 -0.86 30.54
C GLY A 241 7.79 -1.33 31.96
N CYS A 242 8.82 -0.76 32.58
CA CYS A 242 9.24 -1.04 33.95
C CYS A 242 8.82 0.09 34.90
N SER A 243 8.10 -0.25 35.97
CA SER A 243 7.54 0.69 36.95
C SER A 243 8.09 0.51 38.37
N GLN A 244 8.11 1.61 39.13
CA GLN A 244 8.44 1.62 40.56
C GLN A 244 7.15 1.49 41.38
N LEU A 245 6.83 0.29 41.87
CA LEU A 245 5.75 0.00 42.85
C LEU A 245 4.39 0.69 42.64
N SER A 246 3.37 -0.10 42.31
CA SER A 246 2.00 0.19 42.78
C SER A 246 1.89 -0.25 44.25
N PRO A 247 1.48 0.62 45.20
CA PRO A 247 1.30 0.23 46.60
C PRO A 247 0.00 -0.58 46.75
N ALA A 248 0.01 -1.84 46.33
CA ALA A 248 -1.02 -2.82 46.69
C ALA A 248 -0.54 -3.68 47.88
N PRO A 249 -1.39 -3.98 48.87
CA PRO A 249 -0.99 -4.65 50.11
C PRO A 249 -0.72 -6.18 49.96
N ILE A 250 -0.55 -6.69 48.74
CA ILE A 250 -0.58 -8.14 48.45
C ILE A 250 0.80 -8.82 48.62
N LEU A 251 1.89 -8.07 48.72
CA LEU A 251 3.24 -8.65 48.80
C LEU A 251 3.74 -9.00 50.20
N THR A 252 2.92 -8.92 51.24
CA THR A 252 3.31 -9.44 52.56
C THR A 252 3.32 -10.99 52.64
N SER A 253 2.96 -11.70 51.57
CA SER A 253 2.92 -13.17 51.55
C SER A 253 3.91 -13.85 50.59
N LEU A 254 4.64 -13.10 49.75
CA LEU A 254 5.75 -13.63 48.96
C LEU A 254 7.03 -13.22 49.68
N ASP A 255 7.70 -14.19 50.30
CA ASP A 255 8.94 -14.06 51.08
C ASP A 255 10.16 -13.76 50.16
N ILE A 256 9.98 -12.83 49.21
CA ILE A 256 10.94 -12.41 48.21
C ILE A 256 11.21 -10.93 48.46
N VAL A 257 12.35 -10.68 49.10
CA VAL A 257 13.01 -9.38 49.30
C VAL A 257 12.44 -8.53 50.43
N THR A 258 13.18 -8.43 51.54
CA THR A 258 13.14 -7.24 52.41
C THR A 258 13.39 -6.03 51.53
N VAL A 259 12.35 -5.21 51.31
CA VAL A 259 12.41 -3.95 50.57
C VAL A 259 13.38 -3.01 51.30
N ALA A 260 14.66 -3.17 51.01
CA ALA A 260 15.67 -2.17 51.32
C ALA A 260 15.34 -0.97 50.43
N ASP A 261 15.05 0.15 51.08
CA ASP A 261 14.94 1.52 50.56
C ASP A 261 15.18 1.62 49.04
N VAL A 262 14.09 1.60 48.27
CA VAL A 262 14.13 1.59 46.79
C VAL A 262 14.78 2.89 46.33
N THR A 263 16.03 2.78 45.84
CA THR A 263 16.70 3.86 45.14
C THR A 263 15.85 4.33 43.95
N SER A 264 15.75 5.64 43.76
CA SER A 264 14.96 6.39 42.77
C SER A 264 15.31 6.11 41.29
N ALA A 265 15.18 4.87 40.81
CA ALA A 265 15.35 4.54 39.40
C ALA A 265 14.13 5.01 38.58
N PRO A 266 14.26 5.87 37.56
CA PRO A 266 13.11 6.37 36.80
C PRO A 266 12.36 5.23 36.10
N ALA A 267 11.04 5.40 35.89
CA ALA A 267 10.27 4.52 35.02
C ALA A 267 10.95 4.44 33.65
N SER A 268 10.95 3.26 33.03
CA SER A 268 11.71 3.04 31.80
C SER A 268 11.03 2.06 30.87
N ILE A 269 11.29 2.15 29.57
CA ILE A 269 10.91 1.13 28.60
C ILE A 269 12.18 0.38 28.16
N ARG A 270 12.12 -0.96 28.13
CA ARG A 270 13.20 -1.85 27.69
C ARG A 270 12.84 -2.48 26.35
N GLN A 271 13.78 -2.50 25.41
CA GLN A 271 13.68 -3.30 24.19
C GLN A 271 14.43 -4.62 24.37
N LEU A 272 13.76 -5.74 24.14
CA LEU A 272 14.27 -7.10 24.27
C LEU A 272 14.07 -7.88 22.96
N ASP A 273 14.86 -8.93 22.77
CA ASP A 273 14.54 -9.98 21.81
C ASP A 273 13.33 -10.79 22.31
N LYS A 274 12.23 -10.80 21.53
CA LYS A 274 10.98 -11.46 21.94
C LYS A 274 11.09 -12.98 22.09
N ALA A 275 12.12 -13.61 21.53
CA ALA A 275 12.30 -15.06 21.60
C ALA A 275 12.99 -15.51 22.89
N ASN A 276 13.83 -14.68 23.49
CA ASN A 276 14.68 -15.08 24.62
C ASN A 276 14.78 -14.06 25.77
N GLY A 277 14.24 -12.84 25.60
CA GLY A 277 14.27 -11.78 26.62
C GLY A 277 15.64 -11.10 26.78
N SER A 278 16.59 -11.35 25.88
CA SER A 278 17.88 -10.67 25.91
C SER A 278 17.71 -9.18 25.59
N ALA A 279 18.33 -8.33 26.41
CA ALA A 279 18.25 -6.89 26.21
C ALA A 279 19.02 -6.45 24.97
N VAL A 280 18.39 -5.60 24.17
CA VAL A 280 19.06 -4.94 23.05
C VAL A 280 19.97 -3.86 23.61
N ALA A 281 21.27 -3.97 23.35
CA ALA A 281 22.29 -3.10 23.95
C ALA A 281 22.02 -1.62 23.63
N GLY A 282 22.00 -0.77 24.67
CA GLY A 282 21.76 0.68 24.52
C GLY A 282 20.30 1.08 24.26
N ARG A 283 19.33 0.14 24.35
CA ARG A 283 17.92 0.38 24.08
C ARG A 283 17.06 0.26 25.35
N SER A 284 17.39 1.12 26.30
CA SER A 284 16.62 1.33 27.52
C SER A 284 16.33 2.81 27.67
N PHE A 285 15.04 3.16 27.64
CA PHE A 285 14.58 4.53 27.53
C PHE A 285 14.04 4.97 28.89
N ASN A 286 14.65 5.98 29.50
CA ASN A 286 14.11 6.55 30.72
C ASN A 286 12.96 7.48 30.36
N LEU A 287 11.82 7.31 31.02
CA LEU A 287 10.66 8.16 30.83
C LEU A 287 10.81 9.48 31.62
N PRO A 288 10.07 10.53 31.25
CA PRO A 288 10.14 11.82 31.93
C PRO A 288 9.95 11.73 33.45
N ALA A 289 10.63 12.62 34.19
CA ALA A 289 10.50 12.68 35.64
C ALA A 289 9.05 12.97 36.07
N GLY A 290 8.52 12.14 36.97
CA GLY A 290 7.13 12.20 37.45
C GLY A 290 6.24 11.08 36.92
N MET A 291 6.64 10.41 35.85
CA MET A 291 5.99 9.19 35.37
C MET A 291 6.46 8.00 36.21
N ILE A 292 5.53 7.26 36.79
CA ILE A 292 5.85 6.11 37.66
C ILE A 292 5.38 4.77 37.10
N ASP A 293 4.36 4.78 36.22
CA ASP A 293 3.78 3.58 35.63
C ASP A 293 3.52 3.75 34.13
N PRO A 294 4.34 3.16 33.24
CA PRO A 294 4.10 3.13 31.81
C PRO A 294 3.03 2.09 31.48
N ALA A 295 1.76 2.54 31.49
CA ALA A 295 0.62 1.69 31.20
C ALA A 295 0.46 1.50 29.69
N GLY A 296 0.66 0.26 29.23
CA GLY A 296 0.71 -0.10 27.81
C GLY A 296 1.93 0.47 27.08
N VAL A 297 2.49 -0.30 26.15
CA VAL A 297 3.51 0.17 25.20
C VAL A 297 3.23 -0.33 23.76
N PRO A 298 2.00 -0.16 23.23
CA PRO A 298 1.70 -0.54 21.84
C PRO A 298 2.60 0.20 20.84
N ASP A 299 2.93 -0.49 19.76
CA ASP A 299 3.67 0.08 18.64
C ASP A 299 2.76 0.94 17.76
N ASP A 300 3.35 1.97 17.20
CA ASP A 300 2.74 2.90 16.26
C ASP A 300 3.74 3.19 15.13
N PRO A 301 3.71 2.40 14.05
CA PRO A 301 4.49 2.69 12.85
C PRO A 301 3.91 3.87 12.04
N SER A 302 2.69 4.32 12.35
CA SER A 302 1.87 5.13 11.45
C SER A 302 1.88 6.64 11.74
N SER A 303 1.74 7.09 13.00
CA SER A 303 1.55 8.52 13.30
C SER A 303 2.72 9.41 12.86
N PHE A 304 3.93 8.85 12.81
CA PHE A 304 5.15 9.57 12.47
C PHE A 304 5.91 8.93 11.29
N GLY A 305 5.46 7.78 10.79
CA GLY A 305 6.14 7.05 9.73
C GLY A 305 5.95 7.64 8.33
N LEU A 306 4.93 8.48 8.13
CA LEU A 306 4.67 9.14 6.85
C LEU A 306 5.41 10.47 6.67
N GLN A 307 6.12 10.95 7.71
CA GLN A 307 6.84 12.22 7.65
C GLN A 307 8.35 11.97 7.67
N PRO A 308 9.15 12.63 6.79
CA PRO A 308 10.60 12.56 6.88
C PRO A 308 11.12 13.42 8.06
N PRO A 309 12.10 12.92 8.84
CA PRO A 309 12.69 11.59 8.76
C PRO A 309 11.71 10.52 9.28
N LEU A 310 11.70 9.35 8.63
CA LEU A 310 10.78 8.25 8.95
C LEU A 310 10.97 7.78 10.40
N ARG A 311 9.87 7.66 11.17
CA ARG A 311 9.89 7.28 12.59
C ARG A 311 8.77 6.31 12.95
N ASP A 312 9.09 5.32 13.77
CA ASP A 312 8.09 4.53 14.51
C ASP A 312 7.99 5.10 15.93
N ALA A 313 6.93 4.80 16.65
CA ALA A 313 6.77 5.22 18.04
C ALA A 313 6.19 4.11 18.93
N LEU A 314 6.48 4.19 20.23
CA LEU A 314 5.68 3.53 21.26
C LEU A 314 4.77 4.57 21.89
N TRP A 315 3.51 4.24 22.08
CA TRP A 315 2.65 5.02 22.95
C TRP A 315 2.61 4.43 24.34
N THR A 316 2.69 5.28 25.35
CA THR A 316 2.45 4.88 26.74
C THR A 316 1.61 5.93 27.44
N LYS A 317 1.00 5.54 28.55
CA LYS A 317 0.14 6.40 29.35
C LYS A 317 0.68 6.54 30.75
N ASP A 318 0.60 7.75 31.29
CA ASP A 318 1.04 8.05 32.65
C ASP A 318 -0.02 7.59 33.69
N GLY A 319 0.27 6.49 34.40
CA GLY A 319 -0.51 6.05 35.55
C GLY A 319 0.13 6.51 36.86
N VAL A 320 -0.45 7.50 37.56
CA VAL A 320 -0.05 7.82 38.93
C VAL A 320 -1.26 7.69 39.87
N SER A 321 -1.13 6.85 40.91
CA SER A 321 -2.15 6.60 41.93
C SER A 321 -1.99 7.40 43.22
N THR A 322 -1.02 8.33 43.30
CA THR A 322 -0.61 8.88 44.60
C THR A 322 -1.49 10.00 45.17
N SER A 323 -2.54 10.46 44.47
CA SER A 323 -3.60 11.27 45.08
C SER A 323 -4.78 11.49 44.13
N SER A 324 -5.81 10.64 44.12
CA SER A 324 -7.14 10.91 43.51
C SER A 324 -7.17 11.51 42.08
N ALA A 325 -6.07 11.44 41.33
CA ALA A 325 -5.89 12.11 40.05
C ALA A 325 -5.01 11.24 39.16
N PHE A 326 -5.62 10.58 38.18
CA PHE A 326 -4.87 9.99 37.08
C PHE A 326 -4.47 11.13 36.13
N PHE A 327 -3.19 11.20 35.77
CA PHE A 327 -2.76 12.15 34.74
C PHE A 327 -3.13 11.56 33.38
N GLY A 328 -4.19 12.08 32.77
CA GLY A 328 -4.60 11.68 31.43
C GLY A 328 -3.64 12.19 30.36
N LYS A 329 -2.40 11.69 30.34
CA LYS A 329 -1.40 12.03 29.32
C LYS A 329 -0.97 10.80 28.55
N LEU A 330 -0.99 10.93 27.23
CA LEU A 330 -0.43 10.00 26.27
C LEU A 330 0.96 10.50 25.89
N ILE A 331 1.95 9.61 25.89
CA ILE A 331 3.34 9.93 25.61
C ILE A 331 3.80 9.02 24.47
N ALA A 332 4.25 9.63 23.37
CA ALA A 332 4.90 8.93 22.27
C ALA A 332 6.41 8.99 22.46
N VAL A 333 7.05 7.82 22.48
CA VAL A 333 8.50 7.65 22.56
C VAL A 333 9.00 7.16 21.21
N GLU A 334 10.05 7.78 20.69
CA GLU A 334 10.62 7.41 19.39
C GLU A 334 11.19 5.99 19.41
N MET A 335 10.81 5.23 18.40
CA MET A 335 11.45 3.99 18.01
C MET A 335 12.22 4.18 16.72
N ALA A 336 13.23 3.34 16.56
CA ALA A 336 13.81 3.08 15.26
C ALA A 336 12.70 2.72 14.26
N ALA A 337 12.59 3.46 13.16
CA ALA A 337 11.57 3.13 12.16
C ALA A 337 11.76 1.74 11.52
N GLY A 338 10.69 1.19 10.97
CA GLY A 338 10.69 -0.15 10.41
C GLY A 338 10.91 -1.28 11.43
N THR A 339 10.83 -1.00 12.74
CA THR A 339 10.99 -2.02 13.79
C THR A 339 9.82 -3.00 13.76
N THR A 340 8.59 -2.52 13.60
CA THR A 340 7.38 -3.36 13.41
C THR A 340 7.56 -4.31 12.24
N GLY A 341 8.26 -3.82 11.23
CA GLY A 341 8.57 -4.50 9.99
C GLY A 341 9.66 -5.57 10.05
N GLN A 342 10.28 -5.93 11.17
CA GLN A 342 11.38 -6.90 11.21
C GLN A 342 10.93 -8.29 11.72
N ASN A 343 10.93 -9.34 10.88
CA ASN A 343 10.40 -10.67 11.25
C ASN A 343 11.49 -11.74 11.39
N SER A 344 12.75 -11.41 11.15
CA SER A 344 13.85 -12.36 11.31
C SER A 344 15.12 -11.70 11.82
N GLY A 345 16.03 -12.51 12.33
CA GLY A 345 17.27 -12.05 12.94
C GLY A 345 17.09 -11.42 14.33
N PRO A 346 18.19 -10.99 14.96
CA PRO A 346 18.14 -10.25 16.22
C PRO A 346 17.54 -8.86 16.01
N PRO A 347 16.85 -8.26 17.00
CA PRO A 347 16.38 -6.88 16.90
C PRO A 347 17.49 -5.89 16.55
N LEU A 348 17.25 -5.03 15.55
CA LEU A 348 18.20 -4.00 15.10
C LEU A 348 17.69 -2.58 15.38
N ALA A 349 18.62 -1.61 15.31
CA ALA A 349 18.43 -0.18 15.57
C ALA A 349 17.58 0.57 14.52
N PHE A 350 16.88 -0.16 13.65
CA PHE A 350 16.23 0.18 12.38
C PHE A 350 16.86 -0.79 11.38
N PRO A 351 16.08 -1.70 10.78
CA PRO A 351 16.61 -2.61 9.78
C PRO A 351 17.17 -1.79 8.61
N GLY A 352 18.50 -1.66 8.55
CA GLY A 352 19.20 -1.06 7.40
C GLY A 352 19.37 0.46 7.41
N ALA A 353 19.14 1.18 8.52
CA ALA A 353 19.43 2.61 8.59
C ALA A 353 20.86 2.93 8.16
N CYS A 354 21.02 4.05 7.45
CA CYS A 354 22.31 4.48 6.89
C CYS A 354 23.35 4.73 7.99
N ASP A 355 22.90 5.12 9.18
CA ASP A 355 23.71 5.16 10.40
C ASP A 355 23.08 4.32 11.51
N GLN A 356 23.72 3.20 11.83
CA GLN A 356 23.28 2.26 12.89
C GLN A 356 23.48 2.81 14.31
N VAL A 357 24.25 3.88 14.50
CA VAL A 357 24.49 4.49 15.82
C VAL A 357 23.39 5.49 16.15
N THR A 358 23.09 6.39 15.21
CA THR A 358 22.08 7.44 15.41
C THR A 358 20.67 6.99 15.02
N GLY A 359 20.54 6.01 14.13
CA GLY A 359 19.27 5.60 13.52
C GLY A 359 18.88 6.45 12.31
N ASN A 360 19.76 7.33 11.83
CA ASN A 360 19.44 8.22 10.71
C ASN A 360 19.12 7.44 9.43
N ALA A 361 17.96 7.74 8.87
CA ALA A 361 17.38 7.11 7.69
C ALA A 361 16.99 8.19 6.66
N PRO A 362 17.96 8.88 6.03
CA PRO A 362 17.67 9.84 4.97
C PRO A 362 17.05 9.14 3.76
N ASP A 363 16.10 9.85 3.16
CA ASP A 363 15.33 9.48 1.97
C ASP A 363 15.13 10.79 1.20
N THR A 364 15.98 11.04 0.22
CA THR A 364 16.14 12.34 -0.43
C THR A 364 15.02 12.62 -1.41
N ASP A 365 14.49 11.61 -2.11
CA ASP A 365 13.39 11.78 -3.04
C ASP A 365 12.02 11.48 -2.43
N GLY A 366 11.95 10.84 -1.27
CA GLY A 366 10.73 10.61 -0.49
C GLY A 366 9.91 9.42 -0.97
N ASP A 367 10.54 8.37 -1.52
CA ASP A 367 9.88 7.12 -1.93
C ASP A 367 9.94 6.00 -0.87
N ALA A 368 10.44 6.32 0.34
CA ALA A 368 10.66 5.40 1.44
C ALA A 368 11.71 4.31 1.19
N LEU A 369 12.48 4.38 0.11
CA LEU A 369 13.78 3.73 0.01
C LEU A 369 14.81 4.68 0.63
N LEU A 370 15.73 4.14 1.43
CA LEU A 370 16.72 5.00 2.07
C LEU A 370 17.86 5.28 1.09
N ASP A 371 18.44 6.48 1.15
CA ASP A 371 19.53 6.88 0.25
C ASP A 371 20.67 5.85 0.20
N CYS A 372 21.00 5.22 1.33
CA CYS A 372 22.04 4.19 1.40
C CYS A 372 21.65 2.85 0.77
N TRP A 373 20.35 2.55 0.69
CA TRP A 373 19.84 1.38 -0.03
C TRP A 373 19.97 1.60 -1.53
N GLU A 374 19.89 2.84 -1.99
CA GLU A 374 19.87 3.22 -3.39
C GLU A 374 21.24 3.69 -3.91
N ASP A 375 22.19 3.94 -3.01
CA ASP A 375 23.57 4.28 -3.38
C ASP A 375 24.37 3.04 -3.82
N SER A 376 24.46 2.89 -5.14
CA SER A 376 25.25 1.86 -5.80
C SER A 376 26.76 1.90 -5.46
N SER A 377 27.31 3.02 -5.00
CA SER A 377 28.74 3.18 -4.71
C SER A 377 29.22 2.38 -3.50
N PHE A 378 28.30 1.94 -2.64
CA PHE A 378 28.61 1.06 -1.52
C PHE A 378 28.99 -0.35 -1.96
N TRP A 379 28.64 -0.79 -3.17
CA TRP A 379 28.79 -2.18 -3.60
C TRP A 379 29.84 -2.33 -4.70
N SER A 380 30.68 -3.39 -4.61
CA SER A 380 31.77 -3.60 -5.57
C SER A 380 31.31 -3.92 -6.99
N ASP A 381 30.04 -4.31 -7.16
CA ASP A 381 29.40 -4.55 -8.45
C ASP A 381 28.61 -3.33 -8.97
N GLY A 382 28.63 -2.21 -8.24
CA GLY A 382 27.96 -0.96 -8.63
C GLY A 382 26.44 -1.08 -8.70
N ARG A 383 25.81 -1.92 -7.87
CA ARG A 383 24.35 -2.08 -7.83
C ARG A 383 23.80 -1.73 -6.45
N PRO A 384 22.71 -0.96 -6.38
CA PRO A 384 22.10 -0.60 -5.10
C PRO A 384 21.48 -1.82 -4.40
N GLY A 385 21.32 -1.67 -3.09
CA GLY A 385 20.42 -2.52 -2.32
C GLY A 385 20.70 -2.57 -0.83
N ILE A 386 19.91 -3.39 -0.15
CA ILE A 386 19.81 -3.40 1.32
C ILE A 386 20.88 -4.32 1.91
N SER A 387 21.65 -3.84 2.90
CA SER A 387 22.66 -4.66 3.60
C SER A 387 22.02 -5.60 4.63
N VAL A 388 22.46 -6.87 4.68
CA VAL A 388 21.96 -7.87 5.65
C VAL A 388 22.27 -7.54 7.10
N ASP A 389 23.33 -6.75 7.33
CA ASP A 389 23.86 -6.37 8.65
C ASP A 389 23.65 -4.88 8.96
N GLY A 390 22.98 -4.14 8.06
CA GLY A 390 22.77 -2.69 8.17
C GLY A 390 24.03 -1.82 8.05
N LEU A 391 25.19 -2.39 7.67
CA LEU A 391 26.44 -1.64 7.54
C LEU A 391 26.70 -1.24 6.09
N TYR A 392 26.79 0.06 5.84
CA TYR A 392 27.15 0.65 4.54
C TYR A 392 28.56 1.21 4.57
N SER A 393 29.43 0.71 3.69
CA SER A 393 30.81 1.18 3.52
C SER A 393 31.24 0.98 2.07
N ALA A 394 32.06 1.88 1.53
CA ALA A 394 32.45 1.83 0.13
C ALA A 394 33.06 0.47 -0.28
N ASN A 395 32.70 0.01 -1.49
CA ASN A 395 33.23 -1.20 -2.13
C ASN A 395 33.00 -2.51 -1.32
N ARG A 396 31.86 -2.65 -0.65
CA ARG A 396 31.43 -3.89 -0.01
C ARG A 396 31.17 -5.00 -1.02
N VAL A 397 31.49 -6.22 -0.62
CA VAL A 397 31.25 -7.42 -1.42
C VAL A 397 29.75 -7.73 -1.44
N PRO A 398 29.15 -8.08 -2.60
CA PRO A 398 27.70 -8.35 -2.73
C PRO A 398 27.16 -9.46 -1.82
N SER A 399 28.01 -10.29 -1.21
CA SER A 399 27.58 -11.29 -0.21
C SER A 399 26.98 -10.69 1.06
N PHE A 400 27.22 -9.40 1.32
CA PHE A 400 26.57 -8.65 2.40
C PHE A 400 25.29 -7.95 1.95
N ARG A 401 24.94 -8.00 0.66
CA ARG A 401 23.70 -7.43 0.15
C ARG A 401 22.59 -8.47 0.30
N ALA A 402 21.55 -8.12 1.04
CA ALA A 402 20.35 -8.92 1.17
C ALA A 402 19.59 -8.90 -0.16
N VAL A 403 19.26 -7.70 -0.62
CA VAL A 403 18.35 -7.46 -1.74
C VAL A 403 19.05 -6.56 -2.72
N THR A 404 18.99 -6.88 -4.01
CA THR A 404 19.41 -5.93 -5.06
C THR A 404 18.19 -5.14 -5.49
N LEU A 405 18.24 -3.81 -5.39
CA LEU A 405 17.13 -2.93 -5.79
C LEU A 405 17.23 -2.59 -7.28
N CYS A 406 17.12 -3.63 -8.10
CA CYS A 406 17.05 -3.53 -9.55
C CYS A 406 16.15 -4.63 -10.12
N VAL A 407 15.40 -4.32 -11.18
CA VAL A 407 14.60 -5.29 -11.93
C VAL A 407 14.96 -5.19 -13.41
N ASP A 408 15.39 -6.30 -13.99
CA ASP A 408 15.63 -6.42 -15.43
C ASP A 408 14.28 -6.52 -16.13
N MET A 409 13.67 -5.35 -16.37
CA MET A 409 12.32 -5.26 -16.90
C MET A 409 12.25 -5.84 -18.31
N ASN A 410 13.32 -5.65 -19.09
CA ASN A 410 13.38 -6.09 -20.48
C ASN A 410 13.96 -7.51 -20.69
N GLY A 411 14.43 -8.15 -19.61
CA GLY A 411 14.90 -9.54 -19.56
C GLY A 411 16.16 -9.81 -20.37
N ASN A 412 16.99 -8.80 -20.57
CA ASN A 412 18.19 -8.93 -21.39
C ASN A 412 19.40 -9.53 -20.63
N GLY A 413 19.22 -9.84 -19.34
CA GLY A 413 20.23 -10.36 -18.44
C GLY A 413 21.14 -9.28 -17.84
N ALA A 414 20.85 -8.00 -18.05
CA ALA A 414 21.58 -6.86 -17.49
C ALA A 414 20.60 -5.73 -17.14
N PHE A 415 20.99 -4.93 -16.14
CA PHE A 415 20.22 -3.75 -15.74
C PHE A 415 20.61 -2.55 -16.61
N ASP A 416 19.62 -1.94 -17.26
CA ASP A 416 19.74 -0.71 -18.02
C ASP A 416 19.59 0.54 -17.12
N ALA A 417 19.89 1.71 -17.68
CA ALA A 417 19.70 2.97 -16.96
C ALA A 417 18.20 3.16 -16.63
N GLY A 418 17.90 3.38 -15.36
CA GLY A 418 16.52 3.50 -14.87
C GLY A 418 15.93 2.21 -14.29
N GLU A 419 16.58 1.05 -14.44
CA GLU A 419 16.12 -0.25 -13.92
C GLU A 419 16.61 -0.57 -12.49
N CYS A 420 17.32 0.37 -11.87
CA CYS A 420 17.82 0.28 -10.50
C CYS A 420 17.38 1.50 -9.69
N ALA A 421 17.23 1.34 -8.38
CA ALA A 421 16.84 2.43 -7.50
C ALA A 421 17.84 3.62 -7.53
N SER A 422 17.37 4.83 -7.25
CA SER A 422 18.20 6.03 -7.21
C SER A 422 17.70 7.02 -6.16
N PRO A 423 18.58 7.56 -5.29
CA PRO A 423 18.21 8.52 -4.23
C PRO A 423 17.61 9.86 -4.69
N ASN A 424 17.43 10.05 -6.00
CA ASN A 424 17.02 11.31 -6.61
C ASN A 424 15.82 11.14 -7.54
N HIS A 425 15.23 9.94 -7.62
CA HIS A 425 14.10 9.66 -8.48
C HIS A 425 13.29 8.47 -7.95
N LYS A 426 12.08 8.78 -7.49
CA LYS A 426 11.19 7.84 -6.81
C LYS A 426 11.01 6.51 -7.55
N ASP A 427 11.14 5.42 -6.80
CA ASP A 427 11.05 4.05 -7.25
C ASP A 427 10.01 3.26 -6.43
N ILE A 428 9.25 2.39 -7.11
CA ILE A 428 8.36 1.42 -6.46
C ILE A 428 8.69 0.04 -7.00
N PHE A 429 8.89 -0.94 -6.13
CA PHE A 429 9.17 -2.32 -6.52
C PHE A 429 7.95 -3.22 -6.28
N VAL A 430 7.60 -4.00 -7.30
CA VAL A 430 6.51 -4.98 -7.25
C VAL A 430 7.02 -6.34 -7.72
N GLU A 431 6.77 -7.37 -6.94
CA GLU A 431 6.92 -8.77 -7.37
C GLU A 431 5.54 -9.34 -7.69
N ALA A 432 5.40 -9.95 -8.87
CA ALA A 432 4.15 -10.48 -9.38
C ALA A 432 4.27 -11.98 -9.68
N ASP A 433 3.57 -12.78 -8.88
CA ASP A 433 3.40 -14.21 -9.07
C ASP A 433 2.01 -14.52 -9.61
N TYR A 434 1.85 -15.69 -10.23
CA TYR A 434 0.62 -15.99 -10.95
C TYR A 434 0.25 -17.48 -10.96
N MET A 435 -1.05 -17.78 -10.89
CA MET A 435 -1.56 -19.13 -11.13
C MET A 435 -1.39 -19.54 -12.59
N GLN A 436 -1.42 -20.85 -12.86
CA GLN A 436 -1.48 -21.36 -14.22
C GLN A 436 -2.59 -20.65 -15.02
N PHE A 437 -2.29 -20.28 -16.26
CA PHE A 437 -3.15 -19.49 -17.16
C PHE A 437 -3.33 -18.01 -16.80
N HIS A 438 -2.90 -17.56 -15.62
CA HIS A 438 -3.13 -16.20 -15.12
C HIS A 438 -1.86 -15.34 -15.15
N ARG A 439 -0.90 -15.67 -16.03
CA ARG A 439 0.28 -14.82 -16.23
C ARG A 439 -0.20 -13.42 -16.66
N PRO A 440 0.23 -12.34 -15.97
CA PRO A 440 -0.20 -10.99 -16.30
C PRO A 440 0.07 -10.67 -17.77
N ASP A 441 -0.88 -10.00 -18.44
CA ASP A 441 -0.67 -9.46 -19.76
C ASP A 441 0.51 -8.47 -19.70
N PRO A 442 1.61 -8.73 -20.41
CA PRO A 442 2.77 -7.84 -20.44
C PRO A 442 2.44 -6.40 -20.82
N VAL A 443 1.41 -6.21 -21.65
CA VAL A 443 0.95 -4.88 -22.06
C VAL A 443 0.23 -4.19 -20.92
N ALA A 444 -0.61 -4.91 -20.17
CA ALA A 444 -1.30 -4.35 -19.02
C ALA A 444 -0.29 -3.82 -17.99
N VAL A 445 0.73 -4.62 -17.67
CA VAL A 445 1.82 -4.21 -16.77
C VAL A 445 2.56 -2.99 -17.32
N ASN A 446 2.96 -2.99 -18.60
CA ASN A 446 3.68 -1.86 -19.20
C ASN A 446 2.83 -0.58 -19.25
N ASN A 447 1.51 -0.69 -19.43
CA ASN A 447 0.60 0.46 -19.37
C ASN A 447 0.59 1.09 -17.98
N VAL A 448 0.58 0.28 -16.91
CA VAL A 448 0.68 0.79 -15.54
C VAL A 448 2.06 1.43 -15.30
N VAL A 449 3.16 0.78 -15.71
CA VAL A 449 4.51 1.37 -15.62
C VAL A 449 4.57 2.73 -16.32
N THR A 450 3.94 2.85 -17.49
CA THR A 450 3.85 4.11 -18.25
C THR A 450 3.00 5.16 -17.53
N ALA A 451 1.90 4.76 -16.87
CA ALA A 451 1.07 5.67 -16.09
C ALA A 451 1.87 6.30 -14.93
N PHE A 452 2.62 5.49 -14.18
CA PHE A 452 3.51 5.96 -13.10
C PHE A 452 4.65 6.84 -13.64
N ALA A 453 5.27 6.48 -14.76
CA ALA A 453 6.30 7.31 -15.39
C ALA A 453 5.76 8.68 -15.84
N ASN A 454 4.48 8.78 -16.18
CA ASN A 454 3.79 10.02 -16.54
C ASN A 454 3.13 10.73 -15.36
N ALA A 455 3.30 10.24 -14.13
CA ALA A 455 2.73 10.86 -12.95
C ALA A 455 3.29 12.28 -12.76
N PRO A 456 2.48 13.26 -12.30
CA PRO A 456 2.91 14.64 -12.09
C PRO A 456 3.70 14.81 -10.77
N VAL A 457 4.49 13.80 -10.39
CA VAL A 457 5.27 13.77 -9.15
C VAL A 457 6.67 14.26 -9.45
N SER A 458 7.16 15.25 -8.71
CA SER A 458 8.48 15.86 -8.94
C SER A 458 9.59 15.13 -8.19
N ASN A 459 10.78 15.09 -8.80
CA ASN A 459 11.96 14.42 -8.24
C ASN A 459 13.14 15.38 -8.04
N PRO A 460 14.06 15.10 -7.08
CA PRO A 460 15.30 15.86 -6.89
C PRO A 460 16.19 15.98 -8.14
N ASP A 461 16.11 15.01 -9.07
CA ASP A 461 16.83 15.04 -10.36
C ASP A 461 16.29 16.09 -11.36
N GLY A 462 15.19 16.78 -11.03
CA GLY A 462 14.56 17.80 -11.86
C GLY A 462 13.57 17.27 -12.91
N THR A 463 13.31 15.97 -12.92
CA THR A 463 12.30 15.31 -13.76
C THR A 463 11.01 15.03 -12.98
N THR A 464 9.96 14.60 -13.70
CA THR A 464 8.71 14.12 -13.09
C THR A 464 8.48 12.65 -13.40
N GLY A 465 7.69 11.98 -12.58
CA GLY A 465 7.30 10.58 -12.74
C GLY A 465 7.78 9.70 -11.59
N ILE A 466 7.34 8.45 -11.60
CA ILE A 466 7.77 7.40 -10.68
C ILE A 466 8.20 6.21 -11.51
N ARG A 467 9.32 5.58 -11.16
CA ARG A 467 9.79 4.34 -11.79
C ARG A 467 9.17 3.14 -11.09
N LEU A 468 8.21 2.51 -11.76
CA LEU A 468 7.58 1.28 -11.28
C LEU A 468 8.33 0.06 -11.81
N HIS A 469 9.02 -0.66 -10.92
CA HIS A 469 9.81 -1.85 -11.21
C HIS A 469 8.97 -3.11 -10.96
N VAL A 470 8.32 -3.63 -12.01
CA VAL A 470 7.50 -4.85 -11.90
C VAL A 470 8.31 -6.07 -12.32
N LYS A 471 8.50 -7.00 -11.40
CA LYS A 471 9.09 -8.31 -11.65
C LYS A 471 8.00 -9.36 -11.74
N ILE A 472 7.72 -9.84 -12.95
CA ILE A 472 6.92 -11.06 -13.12
C ILE A 472 7.85 -12.25 -12.84
N ASP A 473 7.60 -12.96 -11.75
CA ASP A 473 8.50 -14.00 -11.23
C ASP A 473 7.95 -15.41 -11.47
N ASP A 474 7.25 -16.00 -10.50
CA ASP A 474 6.90 -17.41 -10.54
C ASP A 474 5.47 -17.68 -11.06
N GLN A 475 5.37 -18.73 -11.88
CA GLN A 475 4.10 -19.44 -11.99
C GLN A 475 3.97 -20.34 -10.75
N LEU A 476 2.95 -20.09 -9.94
CA LEU A 476 2.67 -20.80 -8.71
C LEU A 476 2.53 -22.32 -8.95
N THR A 477 3.00 -23.12 -8.00
CA THR A 477 2.92 -24.59 -8.05
C THR A 477 2.27 -25.20 -6.80
N ASP A 478 1.68 -26.38 -6.95
CA ASP A 478 1.21 -27.18 -5.82
C ASP A 478 2.38 -27.79 -5.01
N GLY A 479 2.08 -28.45 -3.89
CA GLY A 479 3.09 -29.11 -3.05
C GLY A 479 3.84 -30.27 -3.74
N SER A 480 3.45 -30.67 -4.95
CA SER A 480 4.14 -31.66 -5.79
C SER A 480 4.95 -31.01 -6.92
N GLY A 481 4.95 -29.67 -7.01
CA GLY A 481 5.65 -28.90 -8.05
C GLY A 481 4.91 -28.81 -9.38
N ASN A 482 3.64 -29.20 -9.46
CA ASN A 482 2.83 -29.01 -10.67
C ASN A 482 2.26 -27.58 -10.73
N PRO A 483 2.03 -27.01 -11.93
CA PRO A 483 1.32 -25.74 -12.07
C PRO A 483 0.03 -25.68 -11.23
N LEU A 484 -0.08 -24.67 -10.37
CA LEU A 484 -1.24 -24.47 -9.51
C LEU A 484 -2.34 -23.72 -10.26
N HIS A 485 -3.54 -24.30 -10.27
CA HIS A 485 -4.77 -23.58 -10.60
C HIS A 485 -5.85 -23.96 -9.58
N THR A 486 -6.34 -22.97 -8.84
CA THR A 486 -7.49 -23.13 -7.93
C THR A 486 -8.54 -22.11 -8.30
N LEU A 487 -9.82 -22.49 -8.13
CA LEU A 487 -10.93 -21.62 -8.50
C LEU A 487 -11.00 -20.37 -7.61
N ASN A 488 -10.76 -20.52 -6.31
CA ASN A 488 -10.84 -19.44 -5.34
C ASN A 488 -9.55 -19.31 -4.54
N THR A 489 -9.24 -18.08 -4.14
CA THR A 489 -8.14 -17.72 -3.23
C THR A 489 -8.67 -16.87 -2.09
N ALA A 490 -8.32 -17.20 -0.85
CA ALA A 490 -8.65 -16.40 0.32
C ALA A 490 -7.56 -15.36 0.63
N LEU A 491 -7.96 -14.18 1.08
CA LEU A 491 -7.14 -13.12 1.64
C LEU A 491 -7.94 -12.49 2.79
N VAL A 492 -7.68 -12.90 4.02
CA VAL A 492 -8.53 -12.56 5.18
C VAL A 492 -8.04 -11.23 5.79
N PRO A 493 -8.91 -10.26 6.14
CA PRO A 493 -10.37 -10.34 6.24
C PRO A 493 -11.12 -9.87 5.00
N CYS A 494 -10.41 -9.45 3.93
CA CYS A 494 -11.05 -9.02 2.70
C CYS A 494 -12.00 -10.08 2.12
N THR A 495 -11.62 -11.35 2.23
CA THR A 495 -12.46 -12.50 1.95
C THR A 495 -12.77 -13.29 3.22
N PRO A 496 -13.83 -14.10 3.22
CA PRO A 496 -13.96 -15.18 4.21
C PRO A 496 -12.74 -16.12 4.17
N PRO A 497 -12.45 -16.84 5.27
CA PRO A 497 -11.42 -17.88 5.27
C PRO A 497 -11.63 -18.93 4.17
N GLY A 498 -10.53 -19.44 3.62
CA GLY A 498 -10.55 -20.48 2.60
C GLY A 498 -11.19 -21.78 3.09
N ALA A 499 -11.92 -22.48 2.21
CA ALA A 499 -12.38 -23.84 2.44
C ALA A 499 -11.36 -24.86 1.92
N ALA A 500 -11.57 -26.16 2.22
CA ALA A 500 -10.71 -27.21 1.69
C ALA A 500 -10.68 -27.19 0.14
N GLY A 501 -9.48 -27.03 -0.43
CA GLY A 501 -9.26 -26.95 -1.87
C GLY A 501 -9.20 -25.53 -2.44
N ASP A 502 -9.51 -24.50 -1.64
CA ASP A 502 -9.21 -23.12 -1.99
C ASP A 502 -7.71 -22.83 -1.72
N ALA A 503 -7.13 -21.90 -2.47
CA ALA A 503 -5.84 -21.32 -2.12
C ALA A 503 -5.98 -20.25 -1.04
N ASP A 504 -4.86 -19.89 -0.42
CA ASP A 504 -4.76 -18.86 0.61
C ASP A 504 -3.56 -17.98 0.28
N PHE A 505 -3.78 -16.67 0.21
CA PHE A 505 -2.80 -15.68 -0.22
C PHE A 505 -1.56 -15.68 0.69
N ASP A 506 -1.75 -15.70 2.01
CA ASP A 506 -0.65 -15.69 2.97
C ASP A 506 0.19 -16.96 2.84
N ILE A 507 -0.44 -18.12 2.60
CA ILE A 507 0.26 -19.39 2.32
C ILE A 507 1.05 -19.31 1.02
N LEU A 508 0.48 -18.71 -0.02
CA LEU A 508 1.15 -18.52 -1.31
C LEU A 508 2.35 -17.58 -1.15
N LYS A 509 2.18 -16.39 -0.57
CA LYS A 509 3.26 -15.44 -0.29
C LYS A 509 4.36 -16.08 0.54
N ALA A 510 4.03 -16.80 1.61
CA ALA A 510 5.04 -17.49 2.44
C ALA A 510 5.85 -18.55 1.66
N SER A 511 5.29 -19.10 0.58
CA SER A 511 5.93 -20.15 -0.23
C SER A 511 6.70 -19.61 -1.43
N PHE A 512 6.23 -18.49 -2.02
CA PHE A 512 6.70 -18.00 -3.32
C PHE A 512 7.31 -16.60 -3.30
N PHE A 513 7.14 -15.81 -2.23
CA PHE A 513 7.78 -14.49 -2.15
C PHE A 513 9.33 -14.57 -2.23
N GLY A 514 9.90 -13.74 -3.09
CA GLY A 514 11.29 -13.73 -3.53
C GLY A 514 11.59 -14.84 -4.53
N THR A 515 12.55 -14.66 -5.43
CA THR A 515 12.86 -15.65 -6.48
C THR A 515 13.22 -17.03 -5.96
N ALA A 516 13.08 -18.05 -6.79
CA ALA A 516 13.57 -19.40 -6.49
C ALA A 516 15.04 -19.42 -6.01
N ALA A 517 15.91 -18.55 -6.54
CA ALA A 517 17.30 -18.44 -6.10
C ALA A 517 17.44 -17.80 -4.71
N GLU A 518 16.63 -16.76 -4.43
CA GLU A 518 16.54 -16.09 -3.13
C GLU A 518 16.00 -17.04 -2.05
N ARG A 519 14.94 -17.81 -2.36
CA ARG A 519 14.36 -18.82 -1.46
C ARG A 519 15.28 -20.01 -1.22
N ALA A 520 16.12 -20.37 -2.19
CA ALA A 520 17.12 -21.44 -2.06
C ALA A 520 18.42 -21.00 -1.37
N ALA A 521 18.60 -19.70 -1.10
CA ALA A 521 19.82 -19.18 -0.50
C ALA A 521 20.00 -19.70 0.94
N PRO A 522 21.23 -19.96 1.40
CA PRO A 522 21.48 -20.41 2.79
C PRO A 522 20.94 -19.45 3.87
N ASN A 523 20.79 -18.17 3.54
CA ASN A 523 20.27 -17.10 4.39
C ASN A 523 18.90 -16.57 3.92
N ALA A 524 18.10 -17.39 3.21
CA ALA A 524 16.82 -17.00 2.62
C ALA A 524 15.89 -16.25 3.60
N ALA A 525 15.73 -16.73 4.84
CA ALA A 525 14.85 -16.07 5.83
C ALA A 525 15.24 -14.61 6.11
N ALA A 526 16.55 -14.32 6.19
CA ALA A 526 17.02 -12.94 6.33
C ALA A 526 16.77 -12.16 5.04
N LEU A 527 17.17 -12.72 3.90
CA LEU A 527 17.02 -12.08 2.60
C LEU A 527 15.57 -11.65 2.31
N LEU A 528 14.63 -12.59 2.44
CA LEU A 528 13.20 -12.34 2.20
C LEU A 528 12.63 -11.37 3.24
N GLY A 529 13.10 -11.46 4.48
CA GLY A 529 12.77 -10.49 5.54
C GLY A 529 13.20 -9.06 5.19
N TRP A 530 14.32 -8.88 4.48
CA TRP A 530 14.76 -7.58 3.98
C TRP A 530 14.03 -7.16 2.71
N LYS A 531 13.69 -8.10 1.82
CA LYS A 531 13.02 -7.81 0.54
C LYS A 531 11.66 -7.14 0.73
N ARG A 532 10.90 -7.59 1.72
CA ARG A 532 9.59 -7.02 2.02
C ARG A 532 9.61 -5.56 2.51
N PHE A 533 10.76 -5.00 2.87
CA PHE A 533 10.86 -3.56 3.20
C PHE A 533 10.79 -2.65 1.98
N ALA A 534 10.99 -3.20 0.78
CA ALA A 534 11.04 -2.45 -0.47
C ALA A 534 10.05 -2.94 -1.52
N TYR A 535 9.59 -4.19 -1.43
CA TYR A 535 8.71 -4.79 -2.43
C TYR A 535 7.26 -4.89 -1.94
N HIS A 536 6.34 -4.47 -2.80
CA HIS A 536 4.98 -4.97 -2.82
C HIS A 536 4.93 -6.35 -3.49
N TYR A 537 3.99 -7.19 -3.08
CA TYR A 537 3.75 -8.52 -3.62
C TYR A 537 2.33 -8.63 -4.16
N VAL A 538 2.20 -9.12 -5.39
CA VAL A 538 0.92 -9.38 -6.03
C VAL A 538 0.79 -10.82 -6.50
N ALA A 539 -0.37 -11.41 -6.24
CA ALA A 539 -0.76 -12.69 -6.82
C ALA A 539 -1.87 -12.50 -7.87
N PHE A 540 -1.62 -12.93 -9.11
CA PHE A 540 -2.65 -13.06 -10.14
C PHE A 540 -3.31 -14.43 -10.01
N VAL A 541 -4.53 -14.42 -9.50
CA VAL A 541 -5.31 -15.61 -9.15
C VAL A 541 -6.56 -15.72 -10.01
N HIS A 542 -7.29 -16.83 -9.89
CA HIS A 542 -8.53 -17.00 -10.64
C HIS A 542 -9.67 -16.13 -10.08
N ASN A 543 -10.33 -16.54 -8.98
CA ASN A 543 -11.28 -15.69 -8.26
C ASN A 543 -10.87 -15.55 -6.80
N GLN A 544 -11.42 -14.54 -6.12
CA GLN A 544 -11.35 -14.44 -4.68
C GLN A 544 -12.42 -15.29 -3.99
N LYS A 545 -12.18 -15.70 -2.75
CA LYS A 545 -13.13 -16.54 -2.00
C LYS A 545 -14.43 -15.78 -1.74
N GLY A 546 -15.54 -16.34 -2.23
CA GLY A 546 -16.89 -15.85 -1.91
C GLY A 546 -17.35 -14.64 -2.72
N SER A 547 -16.60 -14.21 -3.73
CA SER A 547 -16.94 -13.06 -4.57
C SER A 547 -16.29 -13.18 -5.96
N THR A 548 -16.89 -12.51 -6.95
CA THR A 548 -16.35 -12.37 -8.31
C THR A 548 -15.67 -11.02 -8.52
N SER A 549 -15.16 -10.43 -7.44
CA SER A 549 -14.48 -9.14 -7.47
C SER A 549 -13.22 -9.13 -8.32
N SER A 550 -12.88 -7.96 -8.85
CA SER A 550 -11.69 -7.74 -9.67
C SER A 550 -10.39 -8.04 -8.94
N GLY A 551 -10.32 -7.74 -7.64
CA GLY A 551 -9.12 -7.90 -6.84
C GLY A 551 -9.40 -7.63 -5.36
N CYS A 552 -8.31 -7.53 -4.61
CA CYS A 552 -8.30 -7.08 -3.22
C CYS A 552 -6.87 -6.72 -2.76
N ALA A 553 -6.74 -5.68 -1.93
CA ALA A 553 -5.48 -5.21 -1.39
C ALA A 553 -5.56 -4.82 0.09
N GLU A 554 -4.40 -4.78 0.74
CA GLU A 554 -4.20 -4.04 1.99
C GLU A 554 -4.34 -2.54 1.76
N ILE A 555 -4.75 -1.78 2.78
CA ILE A 555 -4.71 -0.31 2.73
C ILE A 555 -3.42 0.18 3.38
N LEU A 556 -2.61 0.91 2.61
CA LEU A 556 -1.26 1.28 2.99
C LEU A 556 -0.49 0.05 3.48
N GLY A 557 -0.35 -0.95 2.61
CA GLY A 557 0.33 -2.20 2.86
C GLY A 557 1.20 -2.60 1.68
N ASN A 558 1.63 -3.86 1.67
CA ASN A 558 2.47 -4.37 0.60
C ASN A 558 1.86 -5.57 -0.14
N ASP A 559 0.66 -6.02 0.21
CA ASP A 559 0.01 -7.18 -0.40
C ASP A 559 -1.26 -6.86 -1.17
N PHE A 560 -1.40 -7.46 -2.35
CA PHE A 560 -2.63 -7.40 -3.12
C PHE A 560 -2.80 -8.58 -4.07
N MET A 561 -4.02 -8.81 -4.56
CA MET A 561 -4.31 -9.82 -5.58
C MET A 561 -5.18 -9.29 -6.71
N VAL A 562 -4.95 -9.81 -7.91
CA VAL A 562 -5.79 -9.59 -9.09
C VAL A 562 -6.55 -10.88 -9.39
N SER A 563 -7.89 -10.84 -9.40
CA SER A 563 -8.77 -12.00 -9.43
C SER A 563 -9.84 -11.93 -10.53
N LEU A 564 -9.41 -11.81 -11.79
CA LEU A 564 -10.26 -11.55 -12.95
C LEU A 564 -10.89 -12.81 -13.60
N GLY A 565 -10.95 -13.93 -12.89
CA GLY A 565 -11.44 -15.23 -13.39
C GLY A 565 -12.92 -15.25 -13.80
N SER A 566 -13.70 -14.27 -13.33
CA SER A 566 -15.12 -14.08 -13.68
C SER A 566 -15.37 -12.88 -14.62
N PHE A 567 -14.32 -12.16 -15.01
CA PHE A 567 -14.41 -11.01 -15.91
C PHE A 567 -14.44 -11.42 -17.38
N ALA A 568 -14.35 -10.45 -18.29
CA ALA A 568 -14.55 -10.63 -19.73
C ALA A 568 -13.84 -11.88 -20.27
N GLN A 569 -14.52 -12.56 -21.21
CA GLN A 569 -14.08 -13.85 -21.74
C GLN A 569 -12.89 -13.71 -22.69
N VAL A 570 -11.70 -13.58 -22.11
CA VAL A 570 -10.42 -13.81 -22.80
C VAL A 570 -9.93 -15.19 -22.38
N PRO A 571 -10.36 -16.29 -23.05
CA PRO A 571 -10.03 -17.63 -22.59
C PRO A 571 -8.56 -17.95 -22.83
N VAL A 572 -7.82 -18.18 -21.74
CA VAL A 572 -6.47 -18.76 -21.75
C VAL A 572 -6.57 -20.15 -21.14
N GLY A 573 -6.30 -21.19 -21.93
CA GLY A 573 -6.43 -22.58 -21.47
C GLY A 573 -7.85 -22.98 -21.04
N GLY A 574 -8.88 -22.23 -21.48
CA GLY A 574 -10.27 -22.44 -21.05
C GLY A 574 -10.71 -21.65 -19.81
N HIS A 575 -9.85 -20.75 -19.31
CA HIS A 575 -10.13 -19.88 -18.15
C HIS A 575 -10.17 -18.41 -18.57
N ASN A 576 -11.08 -17.62 -18.01
CA ASN A 576 -11.08 -16.18 -18.22
C ASN A 576 -9.97 -15.53 -17.39
N VAL A 577 -9.38 -14.45 -17.92
CA VAL A 577 -8.33 -13.68 -17.27
C VAL A 577 -8.56 -12.17 -17.33
N GLY A 578 -9.75 -11.74 -17.79
CA GLY A 578 -10.06 -10.35 -18.10
C GLY A 578 -9.33 -9.80 -19.33
N THR A 579 -9.79 -8.65 -19.83
CA THR A 579 -9.10 -7.90 -20.90
C THR A 579 -7.85 -7.19 -20.37
N THR A 580 -7.02 -6.65 -21.27
CA THR A 580 -5.85 -5.84 -20.90
C THR A 580 -6.21 -4.60 -20.08
N ASP A 581 -7.31 -3.92 -20.42
CA ASP A 581 -7.80 -2.78 -19.63
C ASP A 581 -8.27 -3.24 -18.25
N GLN A 582 -8.93 -4.39 -18.14
CA GLN A 582 -9.32 -4.95 -16.84
C GLN A 582 -8.10 -5.32 -16.00
N GLN A 583 -7.10 -5.99 -16.58
CA GLN A 583 -5.85 -6.32 -15.86
C GLN A 583 -5.08 -5.07 -15.44
N ALA A 584 -4.93 -4.08 -16.32
CA ALA A 584 -4.21 -2.84 -16.03
C ALA A 584 -4.94 -1.98 -14.99
N GLY A 585 -6.27 -1.84 -15.17
CA GLY A 585 -7.15 -1.10 -14.28
C GLY A 585 -7.15 -1.69 -12.88
N THR A 586 -7.33 -3.01 -12.75
CA THR A 586 -7.27 -3.68 -11.45
C THR A 586 -5.88 -3.63 -10.84
N PHE A 587 -4.81 -3.97 -11.56
CA PHE A 587 -3.46 -3.91 -10.99
C PHE A 587 -3.13 -2.51 -10.45
N MET A 588 -3.48 -1.45 -11.20
CA MET A 588 -3.27 -0.07 -10.75
C MET A 588 -4.20 0.30 -9.58
N HIS A 589 -5.44 -0.18 -9.58
CA HIS A 589 -6.38 0.05 -8.48
C HIS A 589 -5.85 -0.56 -7.17
N GLU A 590 -5.51 -1.84 -7.20
CA GLU A 590 -5.03 -2.56 -6.01
C GLU A 590 -3.67 -2.04 -5.52
N LEU A 591 -2.77 -1.65 -6.43
CA LEU A 591 -1.54 -0.95 -6.04
C LEU A 591 -1.84 0.42 -5.40
N GLY A 592 -2.92 1.09 -5.82
CA GLY A 592 -3.35 2.37 -5.25
C GLY A 592 -3.76 2.24 -3.78
N HIS A 593 -4.43 1.15 -3.42
CA HIS A 593 -4.72 0.81 -2.02
C HIS A 593 -3.45 0.63 -1.19
N ASN A 594 -2.45 -0.07 -1.72
CA ASN A 594 -1.14 -0.18 -1.08
C ASN A 594 -0.40 1.16 -0.92
N LEU A 595 -0.74 2.15 -1.77
CA LEU A 595 -0.25 3.53 -1.67
C LEU A 595 -1.15 4.42 -0.81
N GLY A 596 -2.11 3.84 -0.09
CA GLY A 596 -3.01 4.52 0.85
C GLY A 596 -4.20 5.23 0.20
N LEU A 597 -4.45 5.02 -1.10
CA LEU A 597 -5.63 5.54 -1.77
C LEU A 597 -6.86 4.68 -1.48
N ARG A 598 -8.01 5.34 -1.53
CA ARG A 598 -9.33 4.77 -1.32
C ARG A 598 -10.21 4.96 -2.54
N HIS A 599 -11.36 4.32 -2.58
CA HIS A 599 -12.31 4.45 -3.70
C HIS A 599 -12.80 5.88 -3.98
N GLY A 600 -12.72 6.77 -2.99
CA GLY A 600 -12.99 8.21 -3.09
C GLY A 600 -11.75 9.09 -2.92
N GLY A 601 -10.55 8.54 -2.98
CA GLY A 601 -9.27 9.21 -2.75
C GLY A 601 -8.82 9.05 -1.31
N PHE A 602 -9.39 9.84 -0.41
CA PHE A 602 -9.11 9.81 1.03
C PHE A 602 -10.23 9.16 1.87
N GLU A 603 -11.29 8.69 1.20
CA GLU A 603 -12.52 8.18 1.80
C GLU A 603 -13.14 7.07 0.94
N ASN A 604 -14.13 6.36 1.46
CA ASN A 604 -14.77 5.23 0.76
C ASN A 604 -15.97 5.65 -0.12
N VAL A 605 -16.26 6.95 -0.25
CA VAL A 605 -17.35 7.44 -1.12
C VAL A 605 -16.94 7.25 -2.58
N ASN A 606 -17.56 6.29 -3.25
CA ASN A 606 -17.22 5.84 -4.60
C ASN A 606 -18.14 6.47 -5.66
N CYS A 607 -17.91 6.20 -6.95
CA CYS A 607 -18.71 6.68 -8.10
C CYS A 607 -18.87 8.20 -8.19
N LYS A 608 -17.96 8.97 -7.56
CA LYS A 608 -17.98 10.43 -7.57
C LYS A 608 -17.62 10.96 -8.98
N PRO A 609 -18.47 11.77 -9.62
CA PRO A 609 -18.14 12.33 -10.94
C PRO A 609 -16.96 13.31 -10.92
N ASN A 610 -16.64 13.89 -9.77
CA ASN A 610 -15.52 14.81 -9.54
C ASN A 610 -14.27 14.13 -8.95
N TYR A 611 -14.16 12.81 -9.03
CA TYR A 611 -12.97 12.04 -8.64
C TYR A 611 -12.59 11.09 -9.78
N THR A 612 -11.82 11.60 -10.75
CA THR A 612 -11.46 10.92 -11.99
C THR A 612 -10.18 10.11 -11.79
N SER A 613 -10.32 8.93 -11.19
CA SER A 613 -9.21 8.06 -10.77
C SER A 613 -9.55 6.59 -11.01
N ARG A 614 -8.55 5.75 -11.31
CA ARG A 614 -8.72 4.28 -11.40
C ARG A 614 -9.22 3.66 -10.09
N MET A 615 -9.09 4.35 -8.95
CA MET A 615 -9.68 3.94 -7.67
C MET A 615 -11.22 4.02 -7.65
N ASN A 616 -11.82 4.78 -8.55
CA ASN A 616 -13.27 4.97 -8.60
C ASN A 616 -13.89 4.00 -9.62
N TYR A 617 -14.91 3.25 -9.22
CA TYR A 617 -15.53 2.20 -10.04
C TYR A 617 -16.09 2.68 -11.38
N ALA A 618 -16.49 3.96 -11.49
CA ALA A 618 -16.92 4.55 -12.74
C ALA A 618 -15.79 4.68 -13.79
N TYR A 619 -14.53 4.53 -13.34
CA TYR A 619 -13.31 4.79 -14.09
C TYR A 619 -12.25 3.69 -13.96
N GLN A 620 -12.50 2.66 -13.14
CA GLN A 620 -11.57 1.52 -12.96
C GLN A 620 -11.30 0.81 -14.30
N PHE A 621 -12.31 0.72 -15.15
CA PHE A 621 -12.23 0.19 -16.52
C PHE A 621 -12.66 1.26 -17.53
N ASN A 622 -12.46 0.99 -18.83
CA ASN A 622 -12.88 1.87 -19.92
C ASN A 622 -14.41 2.03 -20.04
N SER A 623 -15.22 1.18 -19.42
CA SER A 623 -16.68 1.36 -19.38
C SER A 623 -17.09 1.65 -17.94
N PRO A 624 -17.98 2.64 -17.68
CA PRO A 624 -18.81 3.38 -18.65
C PRO A 624 -18.16 4.51 -19.45
N VAL A 625 -16.94 4.96 -19.10
CA VAL A 625 -16.34 6.14 -19.72
C VAL A 625 -15.29 5.74 -20.75
N ASN A 626 -15.71 5.50 -22.00
CA ASN A 626 -14.83 4.94 -23.03
C ASN A 626 -14.43 6.00 -24.08
N PRO A 627 -13.13 6.30 -24.29
CA PRO A 627 -11.98 5.84 -23.50
C PRO A 627 -11.81 6.62 -22.19
N PHE A 628 -11.23 5.98 -21.18
CA PHE A 628 -10.74 6.63 -19.95
C PHE A 628 -9.22 6.43 -19.83
N PRO A 629 -8.43 7.46 -19.47
CA PRO A 629 -7.00 7.30 -19.24
C PRO A 629 -6.70 6.28 -18.14
N LEU A 630 -5.62 5.49 -18.27
CA LEU A 630 -5.10 4.69 -17.16
C LEU A 630 -4.30 5.62 -16.25
N ASP A 631 -4.96 6.18 -15.24
CA ASP A 631 -4.38 7.25 -14.42
C ASP A 631 -5.09 7.36 -13.06
N TYR A 632 -4.38 7.88 -12.06
CA TYR A 632 -5.02 8.41 -10.86
C TYR A 632 -5.43 9.87 -11.08
N SER A 633 -6.24 10.41 -10.18
CA SER A 633 -6.64 11.82 -10.25
C SER A 633 -5.42 12.74 -10.08
N ARG A 634 -5.35 13.79 -10.91
CA ARG A 634 -4.23 14.75 -10.96
C ARG A 634 -4.54 16.11 -10.32
N GLN A 635 -5.75 16.28 -9.81
CA GLN A 635 -6.22 17.56 -9.29
C GLN A 635 -7.47 17.39 -8.43
N THR A 636 -7.62 18.27 -7.45
CA THR A 636 -8.86 18.40 -6.69
C THR A 636 -9.90 19.18 -7.50
N LEU A 637 -10.93 18.47 -7.99
CA LEU A 637 -12.08 19.07 -8.68
C LEU A 637 -13.11 19.65 -7.68
N LEU A 638 -14.06 20.47 -8.17
CA LEU A 638 -15.02 21.16 -7.31
C LEU A 638 -15.84 20.17 -6.47
N THR A 639 -15.98 20.45 -5.18
CA THR A 639 -16.90 19.73 -4.29
C THR A 639 -18.34 19.91 -4.76
N LEU A 640 -19.08 18.80 -4.86
CA LEU A 640 -20.46 18.77 -5.30
C LEU A 640 -21.38 18.53 -4.10
N ASN A 641 -22.35 19.41 -3.89
CA ASN A 641 -23.41 19.19 -2.91
C ASN A 641 -24.66 18.71 -3.64
N GLU A 642 -25.00 17.44 -3.49
CA GLU A 642 -26.13 16.82 -4.18
C GLU A 642 -27.49 17.41 -3.79
N ALA A 643 -27.58 18.11 -2.66
CA ALA A 643 -28.77 18.83 -2.24
C ALA A 643 -28.90 20.22 -2.91
N SER A 644 -27.86 20.69 -3.61
CA SER A 644 -27.81 22.03 -4.22
C SER A 644 -26.69 22.13 -5.28
N LEU A 645 -26.82 21.37 -6.37
CA LEU A 645 -25.87 21.38 -7.48
C LEU A 645 -26.04 22.63 -8.35
N ALA A 646 -24.92 23.19 -8.82
CA ALA A 646 -24.90 24.29 -9.77
C ALA A 646 -24.48 23.78 -11.17
N GLU A 647 -25.43 23.62 -12.08
CA GLU A 647 -25.15 23.08 -13.42
C GLU A 647 -24.15 23.94 -14.20
N SER A 648 -24.19 25.27 -14.03
CA SER A 648 -23.26 26.18 -14.69
C SER A 648 -21.80 26.00 -14.26
N ALA A 649 -21.56 25.44 -13.08
CA ALA A 649 -20.20 25.20 -12.55
C ALA A 649 -19.64 23.84 -13.00
N GLY A 650 -20.51 22.88 -13.29
CA GLY A 650 -20.11 21.49 -13.57
C GLY A 650 -19.23 20.94 -12.44
N ILE A 651 -18.05 20.44 -12.80
CA ILE A 651 -17.03 19.91 -11.86
C ILE A 651 -15.75 20.76 -11.79
N GLY A 652 -15.72 21.93 -12.42
CA GLY A 652 -14.56 22.84 -12.35
C GLY A 652 -13.54 22.72 -13.48
N GLY A 653 -13.93 22.27 -14.67
CA GLY A 653 -13.09 22.39 -15.88
C GLY A 653 -12.18 21.20 -16.17
N TYR A 654 -12.66 19.97 -15.94
CA TYR A 654 -11.97 18.74 -16.33
C TYR A 654 -12.12 18.48 -17.84
N SER A 655 -11.03 18.26 -18.57
CA SER A 655 -11.09 18.12 -20.04
C SER A 655 -11.63 16.78 -20.54
N GLY A 656 -11.82 15.78 -19.67
CA GLY A 656 -12.31 14.46 -20.03
C GLY A 656 -13.82 14.28 -19.86
N ASN A 657 -14.28 13.05 -20.12
CA ASN A 657 -15.66 12.63 -19.86
C ASN A 657 -15.82 12.11 -18.42
N ILE A 658 -17.01 12.25 -17.89
CA ILE A 658 -17.41 11.75 -16.56
C ILE A 658 -18.71 10.97 -16.65
N ALA A 659 -18.93 10.07 -15.70
CA ALA A 659 -20.20 9.37 -15.53
C ALA A 659 -20.91 9.80 -14.24
N PHE A 660 -22.25 9.81 -14.26
CA PHE A 660 -23.09 10.05 -13.08
C PHE A 660 -24.40 9.26 -13.14
N GLY A 661 -24.92 8.92 -11.97
CA GLY A 661 -26.10 8.08 -11.75
C GLY A 661 -27.38 8.62 -12.38
N PRO A 662 -28.36 7.77 -12.78
CA PRO A 662 -29.57 8.17 -13.50
C PRO A 662 -30.50 9.10 -12.69
N PRO A 663 -31.30 9.95 -13.34
CA PRO A 663 -32.33 10.73 -12.64
C PRO A 663 -33.49 9.83 -12.20
N THR A 664 -34.16 10.20 -11.11
CA THR A 664 -35.30 9.45 -10.57
C THR A 664 -36.47 9.38 -11.60
N GLY A 665 -36.91 8.17 -11.96
CA GLY A 665 -38.13 7.96 -12.77
C GLY A 665 -37.97 7.93 -14.30
N ILE A 666 -36.75 8.04 -14.83
CA ILE A 666 -36.39 7.81 -16.25
C ILE A 666 -35.68 6.44 -16.35
N PRO A 667 -35.71 5.69 -17.47
CA PRO A 667 -34.98 4.42 -17.60
C PRO A 667 -33.56 4.50 -17.03
N ALA A 668 -33.27 3.61 -16.08
CA ALA A 668 -32.18 3.67 -15.12
C ALA A 668 -30.80 3.34 -15.74
N ARG A 669 -30.34 4.17 -16.68
CA ARG A 669 -28.96 4.09 -17.18
C ARG A 669 -28.18 5.33 -16.73
N LEU A 670 -26.99 5.11 -16.23
CA LEU A 670 -26.00 6.17 -15.97
C LEU A 670 -25.81 7.06 -17.20
N LYS A 671 -25.34 8.28 -16.97
CA LYS A 671 -25.10 9.27 -18.01
C LYS A 671 -23.63 9.61 -18.11
N VAL A 672 -23.09 9.55 -19.32
CA VAL A 672 -21.77 10.09 -19.66
C VAL A 672 -21.92 11.50 -20.24
N ALA A 673 -21.10 12.44 -19.76
CA ALA A 673 -21.03 13.81 -20.26
C ALA A 673 -19.60 14.36 -20.20
N SER A 674 -19.31 15.42 -20.95
CA SER A 674 -18.04 16.13 -20.85
C SER A 674 -17.95 16.90 -19.53
N GLY A 675 -16.81 16.82 -18.86
CA GLY A 675 -16.50 17.56 -17.62
C GLY A 675 -16.01 19.00 -17.83
N ALA A 676 -15.85 19.44 -19.08
CA ALA A 676 -15.10 20.65 -19.42
C ALA A 676 -15.86 21.97 -19.20
N GLY A 677 -17.12 21.90 -18.77
CA GLY A 677 -17.98 23.07 -18.62
C GLY A 677 -19.24 22.78 -17.81
N ALA A 678 -20.32 23.51 -18.14
CA ALA A 678 -21.61 23.32 -17.50
C ALA A 678 -22.15 21.90 -17.76
N ILE A 679 -22.72 21.27 -16.73
CA ILE A 679 -23.26 19.92 -16.79
C ILE A 679 -24.72 19.99 -16.40
N ASN A 680 -25.59 19.54 -17.30
CA ASN A 680 -27.02 19.45 -17.06
C ASN A 680 -27.31 18.23 -16.17
N TRP A 681 -27.21 18.44 -14.86
CA TRP A 681 -27.41 17.45 -13.83
C TRP A 681 -28.85 16.99 -13.72
N ASN A 682 -29.89 17.66 -14.22
CA ASN A 682 -31.26 17.12 -14.16
C ASN A 682 -31.79 16.59 -15.51
N LEU A 683 -30.97 16.70 -16.56
CA LEU A 683 -31.29 16.35 -17.95
C LEU A 683 -32.52 17.08 -18.52
N ASN A 684 -32.83 18.28 -18.02
CA ASN A 684 -33.89 19.11 -18.59
C ASN A 684 -33.37 19.94 -19.79
N THR A 685 -34.04 21.03 -20.15
CA THR A 685 -33.65 21.86 -21.31
C THR A 685 -32.89 23.15 -20.96
N THR A 686 -32.67 23.42 -19.68
CA THR A 686 -32.06 24.64 -19.15
C THR A 686 -30.79 24.33 -18.36
N THR A 687 -30.09 25.38 -17.92
CA THR A 687 -28.98 25.27 -16.98
C THR A 687 -29.42 25.90 -15.67
N ASP A 688 -29.52 25.11 -14.62
CA ASP A 688 -30.22 25.45 -13.39
C ASP A 688 -29.28 25.54 -12.18
N PRO A 689 -29.57 26.45 -11.23
CA PRO A 689 -29.01 26.41 -9.88
C PRO A 689 -29.83 25.52 -8.94
N ASN A 690 -29.21 25.04 -7.86
CA ASN A 690 -29.86 24.26 -6.79
C ASN A 690 -30.52 22.96 -7.26
N VAL A 691 -29.91 22.26 -8.21
CA VAL A 691 -30.41 20.95 -8.64
C VAL A 691 -30.18 19.93 -7.52
N VAL A 692 -31.21 19.16 -7.19
CA VAL A 692 -31.11 18.04 -6.26
C VAL A 692 -30.98 16.76 -7.06
N ARG A 693 -29.85 16.06 -6.93
CA ARG A 693 -29.62 14.77 -7.59
C ARG A 693 -28.56 13.97 -6.86
N ASP A 694 -28.87 12.70 -6.66
CA ASP A 694 -27.92 11.66 -6.28
C ASP A 694 -27.08 11.30 -7.53
N LEU A 695 -25.83 11.76 -7.55
CA LEU A 695 -24.90 11.66 -8.67
C LEU A 695 -24.06 10.39 -8.62
N ASN A 696 -23.80 9.84 -7.43
CA ASN A 696 -22.98 8.64 -7.23
C ASN A 696 -23.81 7.35 -7.15
N LYS A 697 -25.15 7.40 -7.22
CA LYS A 697 -26.00 6.20 -7.34
C LYS A 697 -25.87 5.49 -8.69
N PHE A 698 -25.12 4.39 -8.73
CA PHE A 698 -24.93 3.59 -9.95
C PHE A 698 -25.71 2.27 -9.93
N GLY A 699 -26.38 1.95 -8.82
CA GLY A 699 -27.19 0.73 -8.69
C GLY A 699 -26.35 -0.54 -8.45
N ILE A 700 -25.11 -0.38 -7.99
CA ILE A 700 -24.17 -1.44 -7.63
C ILE A 700 -23.80 -1.35 -6.16
N ALA A 701 -23.30 -2.44 -5.57
CA ALA A 701 -23.06 -2.52 -4.12
C ALA A 701 -22.08 -1.44 -3.60
N GLY A 702 -21.02 -1.14 -4.36
CA GLY A 702 -20.03 -0.11 -4.00
C GLY A 702 -20.49 1.33 -4.23
N CYS A 703 -21.65 1.54 -4.86
CA CYS A 703 -22.19 2.86 -5.16
C CYS A 703 -23.68 2.95 -4.81
N PRO A 704 -24.01 2.81 -3.50
CA PRO A 704 -25.38 2.77 -3.01
C PRO A 704 -26.06 4.15 -3.07
N ASP A 705 -27.38 4.18 -2.87
CA ASP A 705 -28.15 5.41 -2.75
C ASP A 705 -27.64 6.27 -1.58
N SER A 706 -27.27 7.52 -1.85
CA SER A 706 -26.72 8.45 -0.84
C SER A 706 -27.26 9.89 -1.00
N PRO A 707 -28.58 10.07 -1.13
CA PRO A 707 -29.16 11.32 -1.60
C PRO A 707 -28.79 12.52 -0.74
N GLY A 708 -28.19 13.53 -1.36
CA GLY A 708 -27.85 14.79 -0.69
C GLY A 708 -26.47 14.79 -0.05
N GLU A 709 -25.63 13.81 -0.39
CA GLU A 709 -24.24 13.74 0.06
C GLU A 709 -23.41 14.90 -0.51
N THR A 710 -22.31 15.23 0.19
CA THR A 710 -21.30 16.16 -0.31
C THR A 710 -20.12 15.36 -0.86
N LEU A 711 -19.91 15.43 -2.17
CA LEU A 711 -18.87 14.68 -2.87
C LEU A 711 -17.64 15.58 -3.03
N ALA A 712 -16.59 15.33 -2.24
CA ALA A 712 -15.33 16.05 -2.36
C ALA A 712 -14.45 15.44 -3.46
N GLY A 713 -13.86 16.28 -4.32
CA GLY A 713 -12.79 15.85 -5.23
C GLY A 713 -11.49 15.58 -4.47
N PHE A 714 -10.54 14.90 -5.11
CA PHE A 714 -9.24 14.60 -4.53
C PHE A 714 -8.16 14.55 -5.62
N ASP A 715 -6.91 14.80 -5.23
CA ASP A 715 -5.71 14.71 -6.09
C ASP A 715 -4.84 13.56 -5.59
N ASP A 716 -4.97 12.40 -6.20
CA ASP A 716 -4.28 11.19 -5.74
C ASP A 716 -2.77 11.31 -5.85
N TRP A 717 -2.26 11.76 -6.99
CA TRP A 717 -0.82 11.81 -7.23
C TRP A 717 -0.08 12.71 -6.25
N ALA A 718 -0.74 13.74 -5.73
CA ALA A 718 -0.19 14.61 -4.69
C ALA A 718 -0.23 14.00 -3.28
N HIS A 719 -0.96 12.90 -3.06
CA HIS A 719 -1.25 12.33 -1.74
C HIS A 719 -1.02 10.81 -1.62
N ILE A 720 -0.43 10.15 -2.62
CA ILE A 720 0.03 8.77 -2.49
C ILE A 720 1.11 8.67 -1.39
N ASN A 721 1.09 7.55 -0.66
CA ASN A 721 2.02 7.26 0.42
C ASN A 721 2.93 6.11 0.01
N PHE A 722 4.24 6.37 -0.05
CA PHE A 722 5.23 5.37 -0.46
C PHE A 722 5.67 4.46 0.69
N ASN A 723 5.65 4.97 1.93
CA ASN A 723 6.07 4.19 3.09
C ASN A 723 4.95 3.29 3.60
N PHE A 724 4.66 2.19 2.90
CA PHE A 724 3.71 1.17 3.36
C PHE A 724 4.07 0.58 4.73
N ARG A 725 5.34 0.69 5.14
CA ARG A 725 5.80 0.27 6.48
C ARG A 725 5.26 1.16 7.59
N ALA A 726 4.77 2.37 7.26
CA ALA A 726 4.11 3.28 8.18
C ALA A 726 2.63 2.92 8.41
N SER A 727 2.37 1.62 8.55
CA SER A 727 1.03 1.07 8.71
C SER A 727 1.07 -0.09 9.69
N VAL A 728 -0.01 -0.22 10.45
CA VAL A 728 -0.26 -1.40 11.29
C VAL A 728 -0.53 -2.66 10.44
N ASP A 729 -0.72 -2.49 9.14
CA ASP A 729 -1.00 -3.56 8.17
C ASP A 729 0.25 -4.07 7.45
N PHE A 730 1.43 -3.52 7.73
CA PHE A 730 2.67 -4.04 7.12
C PHE A 730 3.08 -5.44 7.63
N GLY A 731 2.49 -5.92 8.73
CA GLY A 731 2.80 -7.24 9.26
C GLY A 731 2.33 -8.37 8.33
N ASP A 732 3.09 -9.47 8.25
CA ASP A 732 2.64 -10.64 7.48
C ASP A 732 1.27 -11.13 8.00
N GLY A 733 0.27 -11.23 7.12
CA GLY A 733 -1.09 -11.61 7.49
C GLY A 733 -1.91 -10.49 8.16
N ALA A 734 -1.38 -9.26 8.27
CA ALA A 734 -2.02 -8.13 8.94
C ALA A 734 -2.79 -7.27 7.93
N HIS A 735 -4.05 -7.61 7.68
CA HIS A 735 -4.77 -7.00 6.57
C HIS A 735 -5.75 -5.90 7.05
N THR A 736 -5.65 -4.68 6.51
CA THR A 736 -6.78 -3.75 6.41
C THR A 736 -7.50 -3.97 5.10
N PHE A 737 -8.81 -3.77 5.10
CA PHE A 737 -9.57 -3.82 3.87
C PHE A 737 -10.60 -2.70 3.81
N GLU A 738 -10.96 -2.32 2.59
CA GLU A 738 -12.00 -1.36 2.26
C GLU A 738 -13.39 -2.01 2.13
N THR A 739 -14.31 -1.35 1.45
CA THR A 739 -15.55 -1.99 1.00
C THR A 739 -15.26 -3.00 -0.12
N PRO A 740 -16.07 -4.06 -0.29
CA PRO A 740 -15.95 -5.02 -1.40
C PRO A 740 -15.63 -4.37 -2.74
N GLU A 741 -14.53 -4.81 -3.35
CA GLU A 741 -14.08 -4.40 -4.69
C GLU A 741 -15.16 -4.68 -5.77
N ILE A 742 -15.08 -4.02 -6.94
CA ILE A 742 -16.11 -4.13 -7.99
C ILE A 742 -16.22 -5.58 -8.50
N THR A 743 -17.44 -6.13 -8.52
CA THR A 743 -17.68 -7.48 -9.06
C THR A 743 -17.83 -7.48 -10.57
N SER A 744 -17.66 -8.64 -11.20
CA SER A 744 -17.98 -8.84 -12.63
C SER A 744 -19.42 -8.43 -12.98
N ASP A 745 -20.37 -8.66 -12.06
CA ASP A 745 -21.78 -8.31 -12.25
C ASP A 745 -22.03 -6.82 -12.08
N ASP A 746 -21.33 -6.16 -11.15
CA ASP A 746 -21.38 -4.71 -10.98
C ASP A 746 -20.79 -3.99 -12.21
N ALA A 747 -19.61 -4.42 -12.67
CA ALA A 747 -18.94 -3.88 -13.85
C ALA A 747 -19.82 -4.03 -15.11
N ARG A 748 -20.49 -5.18 -15.27
CA ARG A 748 -21.48 -5.42 -16.33
C ARG A 748 -22.71 -4.52 -16.19
N THR A 749 -23.19 -4.31 -14.96
CA THR A 749 -24.38 -3.47 -14.68
C THR A 749 -24.15 -2.01 -15.07
N ILE A 750 -22.95 -1.48 -14.81
CA ILE A 750 -22.58 -0.11 -15.17
C ILE A 750 -21.98 0.00 -16.57
N SER A 751 -21.94 -1.08 -17.35
CA SER A 751 -21.40 -1.00 -18.71
C SER A 751 -22.37 -0.30 -19.66
N VAL A 752 -21.84 0.60 -20.47
CA VAL A 752 -22.55 1.15 -21.63
C VAL A 752 -22.35 0.26 -22.86
N ASP A 753 -23.07 0.57 -23.95
CA ASP A 753 -22.87 0.04 -25.30
C ASP A 753 -22.43 1.25 -26.13
N THR A 754 -21.11 1.41 -26.28
CA THR A 754 -20.49 2.63 -26.82
C THR A 754 -20.67 2.72 -28.34
N ASP A 755 -20.69 1.60 -29.05
CA ASP A 755 -20.76 1.56 -30.52
C ASP A 755 -22.19 1.33 -31.09
N GLY A 756 -23.15 1.01 -30.22
CA GLY A 756 -24.56 0.83 -30.54
C GLY A 756 -24.85 -0.46 -31.32
N ASP A 757 -24.06 -1.51 -31.12
CA ASP A 757 -24.25 -2.80 -31.76
C ASP A 757 -25.26 -3.71 -31.03
N GLY A 758 -25.60 -3.36 -29.78
CA GLY A 758 -26.53 -4.06 -28.91
C GLY A 758 -25.88 -4.94 -27.84
N ILE A 759 -24.55 -5.01 -27.78
CA ILE A 759 -23.73 -5.67 -26.76
C ILE A 759 -23.12 -4.58 -25.88
N ALA A 760 -23.08 -4.80 -24.57
CA ALA A 760 -22.45 -3.84 -23.67
C ALA A 760 -20.92 -4.00 -23.72
N ASP A 761 -20.16 -2.91 -23.61
CA ASP A 761 -18.70 -2.87 -23.66
C ASP A 761 -18.00 -3.93 -22.78
N PHE A 762 -18.61 -4.31 -21.65
CA PHE A 762 -18.10 -5.38 -20.79
C PHE A 762 -18.05 -6.77 -21.47
N ASP A 763 -19.07 -7.08 -22.28
CA ASP A 763 -19.19 -8.33 -23.05
C ASP A 763 -18.73 -8.19 -24.50
N ASP A 764 -18.50 -6.96 -24.94
CA ASP A 764 -18.14 -6.64 -26.30
C ASP A 764 -16.64 -6.88 -26.52
N ASN A 765 -16.31 -7.73 -27.48
CA ASN A 765 -14.93 -7.95 -27.91
C ASN A 765 -14.36 -6.76 -28.71
N CYS A 766 -15.22 -5.79 -29.01
CA CYS A 766 -15.02 -4.66 -29.88
C CYS A 766 -15.75 -3.38 -29.41
N PRO A 767 -15.56 -2.89 -28.17
CA PRO A 767 -16.40 -1.83 -27.57
C PRO A 767 -16.53 -0.52 -28.37
N LEU A 768 -15.68 -0.29 -29.37
CA LEU A 768 -15.66 0.92 -30.20
C LEU A 768 -15.95 0.65 -31.68
N THR A 769 -16.13 -0.60 -32.10
CA THR A 769 -16.38 -0.99 -33.50
C THR A 769 -17.57 -1.92 -33.61
N ARG A 770 -18.65 -1.34 -34.14
CA ARG A 770 -19.94 -1.99 -34.31
C ARG A 770 -19.85 -3.37 -34.95
N ASN A 771 -20.05 -4.43 -34.18
CA ASN A 771 -19.94 -5.82 -34.65
C ASN A 771 -20.93 -6.77 -33.93
N PRO A 772 -22.25 -6.70 -34.20
CA PRO A 772 -23.27 -7.42 -33.42
C PRO A 772 -23.13 -8.95 -33.33
N SER A 773 -22.28 -9.56 -34.16
CA SER A 773 -21.99 -11.00 -34.16
C SER A 773 -20.78 -11.39 -33.30
N GLN A 774 -20.05 -10.42 -32.74
CA GLN A 774 -18.90 -10.62 -31.86
C GLN A 774 -17.80 -11.50 -32.51
N ASN A 775 -17.55 -11.27 -33.80
CA ASN A 775 -16.49 -11.97 -34.52
C ASN A 775 -15.12 -11.39 -34.14
N ALA A 776 -14.16 -12.25 -33.78
CA ALA A 776 -12.85 -11.84 -33.29
C ALA A 776 -11.98 -11.06 -34.30
N ASP A 777 -12.27 -11.14 -35.60
CA ASP A 777 -11.57 -10.42 -36.67
C ASP A 777 -12.03 -8.96 -36.83
N ALA A 778 -13.07 -8.54 -36.12
CA ALA A 778 -13.57 -7.17 -36.17
C ALA A 778 -12.67 -6.17 -35.42
N CYS A 779 -11.94 -6.57 -34.38
CA CYS A 779 -11.07 -5.67 -33.57
C CYS A 779 -9.63 -6.10 -33.43
N THR A 780 -9.25 -7.13 -34.17
CA THR A 780 -7.86 -7.52 -34.27
C THR A 780 -7.30 -7.12 -35.62
N VAL A 781 -6.01 -6.79 -35.63
CA VAL A 781 -5.22 -6.72 -36.86
C VAL A 781 -4.40 -7.99 -36.95
N VAL A 782 -4.37 -8.59 -38.14
CA VAL A 782 -3.41 -9.66 -38.40
C VAL A 782 -2.05 -8.99 -38.54
N ILE A 783 -1.08 -9.45 -37.76
CA ILE A 783 0.29 -8.96 -37.88
C ILE A 783 1.23 -10.09 -38.31
N LYS A 784 2.28 -9.73 -39.05
CA LYS A 784 3.45 -10.57 -39.23
C LYS A 784 4.70 -9.83 -38.80
N THR A 785 5.39 -10.41 -37.84
CA THR A 785 6.63 -9.89 -37.27
C THR A 785 7.80 -10.73 -37.77
N PHE A 786 8.87 -10.07 -38.16
CA PHE A 786 10.11 -10.73 -38.53
C PHE A 786 11.30 -9.95 -38.03
N LEU A 787 12.30 -10.71 -37.56
CA LEU A 787 13.57 -10.18 -37.14
C LEU A 787 14.42 -10.03 -38.39
N VAL A 788 14.93 -8.84 -38.65
CA VAL A 788 15.94 -8.60 -39.67
C VAL A 788 17.30 -8.69 -38.99
N PRO A 789 18.01 -9.84 -39.11
CA PRO A 789 19.32 -10.01 -38.50
C PRO A 789 20.37 -9.14 -39.19
N ARG A 790 21.48 -8.92 -38.49
CA ARG A 790 22.70 -8.34 -39.06
C ARG A 790 23.15 -9.17 -40.26
N GLU A 791 23.08 -8.66 -41.48
CA GLU A 791 23.90 -9.21 -42.56
C GLU A 791 25.37 -9.00 -42.21
N THR A 792 26.21 -9.97 -42.53
CA THR A 792 27.64 -10.08 -42.19
C THR A 792 28.48 -8.92 -42.76
N ALA A 793 28.34 -7.73 -42.20
CA ALA A 793 29.27 -6.63 -42.36
C ALA A 793 30.57 -7.02 -41.66
N ARG A 794 31.57 -7.36 -42.49
CA ARG A 794 32.96 -7.53 -42.08
C ARG A 794 33.43 -6.28 -41.33
N ARG A 795 33.92 -6.54 -40.13
CA ARG A 795 35.09 -5.94 -39.47
C ARG A 795 35.08 -4.42 -39.26
N GLU A 796 35.05 -4.05 -37.98
CA GLU A 796 35.78 -2.93 -37.37
C GLU A 796 35.73 -1.63 -38.19
N ASP A 797 34.67 -0.84 -37.98
CA ASP A 797 34.55 0.62 -38.17
C ASP A 797 33.17 0.96 -38.76
N LEU A 798 32.25 1.45 -37.91
CA LEU A 798 31.24 2.49 -38.17
C LEU A 798 30.21 2.53 -37.03
N ASP A 799 29.82 3.75 -36.66
CA ASP A 799 28.97 4.16 -35.55
C ASP A 799 27.70 3.31 -35.31
N ASP A 800 27.27 3.38 -34.05
CA ASP A 800 26.21 2.70 -33.29
C ASP A 800 24.77 2.59 -33.89
N ASP A 801 24.56 2.84 -35.20
CA ASP A 801 23.24 3.15 -35.75
C ASP A 801 22.49 2.01 -36.49
N LEU A 802 23.12 0.86 -36.75
CA LEU A 802 22.49 -0.25 -37.49
C LEU A 802 22.44 -1.55 -36.67
N ARG A 803 21.53 -1.54 -35.68
CA ARG A 803 21.15 -2.67 -34.78
C ARG A 803 20.08 -3.58 -35.46
N PRO A 804 19.80 -4.81 -35.00
CA PRO A 804 18.73 -5.61 -35.60
C PRO A 804 17.39 -4.89 -35.50
N PHE A 805 16.57 -5.01 -36.54
CA PHE A 805 15.24 -4.41 -36.58
C PHE A 805 14.17 -5.49 -36.47
N ILE A 806 13.13 -5.24 -35.70
CA ILE A 806 11.88 -5.95 -35.85
C ILE A 806 11.07 -5.16 -36.86
N VAL A 807 10.55 -5.84 -37.87
CA VAL A 807 9.58 -5.26 -38.79
C VAL A 807 8.25 -5.94 -38.51
N ALA A 808 7.22 -5.14 -38.25
CA ALA A 808 5.85 -5.62 -38.15
C ALA A 808 5.07 -5.16 -39.39
N VAL A 809 4.51 -6.11 -40.11
CA VAL A 809 3.51 -5.88 -41.15
C VAL A 809 2.15 -6.04 -40.50
N ILE A 810 1.33 -5.00 -40.57
CA ILE A 810 -0.02 -4.96 -40.00
C ILE A 810 -0.98 -4.97 -41.18
N PHE A 811 -1.63 -6.11 -41.39
CA PHE A 811 -2.47 -6.32 -42.56
C PHE A 811 -3.80 -5.59 -42.41
N SER A 812 -4.19 -4.88 -43.47
CA SER A 812 -5.56 -4.41 -43.63
C SER A 812 -6.47 -5.59 -43.97
N SER A 813 -7.75 -5.48 -43.62
CA SER A 813 -8.79 -6.46 -43.90
C SER A 813 -10.02 -5.80 -44.52
N VAL A 814 -11.07 -6.58 -44.75
CA VAL A 814 -12.37 -6.05 -45.19
C VAL A 814 -13.05 -5.20 -44.11
N THR A 815 -12.76 -5.47 -42.84
CA THR A 815 -13.31 -4.78 -41.65
C THR A 815 -12.35 -3.75 -41.07
N ARG A 816 -11.05 -3.79 -41.38
CA ARG A 816 -10.02 -2.95 -40.79
C ARG A 816 -9.07 -2.33 -41.79
N ASP A 817 -8.90 -1.01 -41.73
CA ASP A 817 -7.84 -0.30 -42.44
C ASP A 817 -6.68 -0.03 -41.48
N ALA A 818 -5.61 -0.82 -41.59
CA ALA A 818 -4.43 -0.69 -40.74
C ALA A 818 -3.71 0.66 -40.92
N THR A 819 -3.97 1.39 -42.01
CA THR A 819 -3.35 2.69 -42.27
C THR A 819 -3.93 3.83 -41.43
N MET A 820 -5.02 3.56 -40.71
CA MET A 820 -5.66 4.45 -39.75
C MET A 820 -5.07 4.36 -38.33
N LEU A 821 -4.12 3.44 -38.10
CA LEU A 821 -3.36 3.38 -36.85
C LEU A 821 -2.43 4.59 -36.74
N ASP A 822 -2.41 5.22 -35.58
CA ASP A 822 -1.45 6.28 -35.27
C ASP A 822 -0.08 5.67 -34.96
N PRO A 823 0.96 5.90 -35.78
CA PRO A 823 2.30 5.36 -35.55
C PRO A 823 2.90 5.70 -34.19
N ALA A 824 2.47 6.81 -33.56
CA ALA A 824 2.94 7.20 -32.23
C ALA A 824 2.43 6.27 -31.12
N SER A 825 1.26 5.68 -31.33
CA SER A 825 0.61 4.78 -30.38
C SER A 825 1.05 3.32 -30.54
N ILE A 826 1.68 2.96 -31.66
CA ILE A 826 2.05 1.58 -31.95
C ILE A 826 3.19 1.14 -31.02
N LEU A 827 2.88 0.16 -30.19
CA LEU A 827 3.79 -0.53 -29.28
C LEU A 827 3.80 -2.01 -29.61
N ILE A 828 4.98 -2.59 -29.78
CA ILE A 828 5.12 -4.05 -29.74
C ILE A 828 5.66 -4.46 -28.38
N THR A 829 5.06 -5.48 -27.79
CA THR A 829 5.46 -6.07 -26.51
C THR A 829 5.65 -7.56 -26.71
N GLY A 830 6.69 -8.13 -26.12
CA GLY A 830 6.89 -9.56 -26.13
C GLY A 830 7.40 -10.09 -24.80
N ALA A 831 7.04 -11.34 -24.53
CA ALA A 831 7.52 -12.09 -23.37
C ALA A 831 8.59 -13.10 -23.82
N SER A 832 9.66 -13.23 -23.03
CA SER A 832 10.63 -14.32 -23.22
C SER A 832 9.96 -15.68 -22.96
N ALA A 833 10.29 -16.68 -23.78
CA ALA A 833 9.93 -18.08 -23.48
C ALA A 833 10.73 -18.67 -22.31
N GLN A 834 11.82 -18.02 -21.89
CA GLN A 834 12.66 -18.41 -20.75
C GLN A 834 13.06 -17.14 -19.95
N GLY A 835 12.42 -16.90 -18.81
CA GLY A 835 12.74 -15.79 -17.89
C GLY A 835 11.61 -14.78 -17.63
N SER A 836 11.91 -13.77 -16.79
CA SER A 836 11.01 -12.69 -16.34
C SER A 836 10.87 -11.53 -17.34
N GLY A 837 11.61 -11.55 -18.44
CA GLY A 837 11.70 -10.45 -19.40
C GLY A 837 10.43 -10.14 -20.18
N ILE A 838 9.90 -8.94 -19.99
CA ILE A 838 8.95 -8.30 -20.89
C ILE A 838 9.69 -7.22 -21.66
N TRP A 839 9.86 -7.39 -22.97
CA TRP A 839 10.42 -6.33 -23.78
C TRP A 839 9.29 -5.58 -24.48
N SER A 840 9.38 -4.26 -24.56
CA SER A 840 8.45 -3.43 -25.32
C SER A 840 9.20 -2.41 -26.19
N ARG A 841 8.70 -2.10 -27.39
CA ARG A 841 9.30 -1.14 -28.32
C ARG A 841 8.24 -0.35 -29.07
N HIS A 842 8.37 0.97 -28.99
CA HIS A 842 7.68 1.88 -29.90
C HIS A 842 8.30 1.85 -31.28
N VAL A 843 7.51 2.30 -32.27
CA VAL A 843 7.99 2.50 -33.64
C VAL A 843 9.23 3.39 -33.61
N PHE A 844 10.27 2.95 -34.33
CA PHE A 844 11.51 3.69 -34.43
C PHE A 844 11.26 5.05 -35.08
N GLN A 845 11.82 6.12 -34.48
CA GLN A 845 11.81 7.45 -35.07
C GLN A 845 13.16 7.76 -35.71
N ALA A 846 13.14 8.14 -36.99
CA ALA A 846 14.30 8.66 -37.71
C ALA A 846 14.02 10.11 -38.13
N PHE A 847 14.89 11.05 -37.74
CA PHE A 847 14.75 12.48 -38.05
C PHE A 847 13.39 13.09 -37.66
N GLY A 848 12.83 12.66 -36.52
CA GLY A 848 11.53 13.15 -36.01
C GLY A 848 10.30 12.54 -36.69
N HIS A 849 10.48 11.54 -37.56
CA HIS A 849 9.38 10.83 -38.21
C HIS A 849 9.38 9.36 -37.81
N PHE A 850 8.20 8.82 -37.51
CA PHE A 850 8.01 7.38 -37.28
C PHE A 850 8.28 6.59 -38.57
N VAL A 851 9.09 5.54 -38.47
CA VAL A 851 9.46 4.67 -39.58
C VAL A 851 8.34 3.66 -39.81
N CYS A 852 7.27 4.12 -40.44
CA CYS A 852 6.19 3.30 -40.99
C CYS A 852 5.92 3.65 -42.46
N GLY A 853 5.54 2.67 -43.26
CA GLY A 853 5.16 2.85 -44.66
C GLY A 853 3.89 2.08 -45.03
N ARG A 854 3.21 2.52 -46.09
CA ARG A 854 1.97 1.91 -46.59
C ARG A 854 2.27 1.05 -47.81
N PHE A 855 2.05 -0.25 -47.72
CA PHE A 855 2.36 -1.22 -48.77
C PHE A 855 1.28 -2.29 -48.81
N ASP A 856 0.83 -2.70 -50.00
CA ASP A 856 0.00 -3.91 -50.14
C ASP A 856 0.94 -5.13 -50.19
N VAL A 857 1.23 -5.71 -49.02
CA VAL A 857 2.24 -6.77 -48.85
C VAL A 857 1.67 -8.12 -49.27
N ASN A 858 0.40 -8.39 -48.96
CA ASN A 858 -0.27 -9.64 -49.26
C ASN A 858 -0.92 -9.68 -50.67
N ARG A 859 -0.95 -8.56 -51.40
CA ARG A 859 -1.54 -8.39 -52.74
C ARG A 859 -3.06 -8.58 -52.77
N ASP A 860 -3.76 -8.21 -51.70
CA ASP A 860 -5.21 -8.26 -51.63
C ASP A 860 -5.89 -6.98 -52.16
N GLY A 861 -5.11 -5.98 -52.56
CA GLY A 861 -5.57 -4.70 -53.08
C GLY A 861 -5.84 -3.64 -52.01
N ARG A 862 -5.53 -3.92 -50.74
CA ARG A 862 -5.64 -2.97 -49.61
C ARG A 862 -4.24 -2.62 -49.11
N PRO A 863 -3.96 -1.35 -48.78
CA PRO A 863 -2.66 -0.97 -48.23
C PRO A 863 -2.53 -1.47 -46.79
N ASP A 864 -1.47 -2.21 -46.50
CA ASP A 864 -1.04 -2.61 -45.15
C ASP A 864 -0.13 -1.55 -44.55
N LEU A 865 0.00 -1.54 -43.21
CA LEU A 865 0.95 -0.68 -42.50
C LEU A 865 2.18 -1.48 -42.10
N VAL A 866 3.36 -1.07 -42.57
CA VAL A 866 4.64 -1.73 -42.26
C VAL A 866 5.47 -0.80 -41.39
N CYS A 867 5.72 -1.19 -40.14
CA CYS A 867 6.44 -0.39 -39.16
C CYS A 867 7.74 -1.07 -38.71
N VAL A 868 8.76 -0.25 -38.43
CA VAL A 868 10.09 -0.69 -38.03
C VAL A 868 10.36 -0.34 -36.58
N PHE A 869 10.91 -1.29 -35.84
CA PHE A 869 11.24 -1.17 -34.42
C PHE A 869 12.72 -1.49 -34.22
N LYS A 870 13.43 -0.66 -33.46
CA LYS A 870 14.82 -0.95 -33.08
C LYS A 870 14.84 -2.03 -31.99
N ALA A 871 15.49 -3.15 -32.28
CA ALA A 871 15.77 -4.19 -31.30
C ALA A 871 17.28 -4.26 -31.03
N SER A 872 17.67 -4.75 -29.86
CA SER A 872 19.05 -5.15 -29.58
C SER A 872 19.10 -6.67 -29.48
N ALA A 873 20.26 -7.26 -29.79
CA ALA A 873 20.45 -8.71 -29.64
C ALA A 873 20.34 -9.19 -28.19
N LYS A 874 20.41 -8.28 -27.21
CA LYS A 874 20.20 -8.60 -25.80
C LYS A 874 18.70 -8.63 -25.44
N LEU A 875 17.87 -7.80 -26.08
CA LEU A 875 16.43 -7.68 -25.83
C LEU A 875 15.60 -8.90 -26.27
N LEU A 876 16.16 -9.72 -27.14
CA LEU A 876 15.48 -10.84 -27.80
C LEU A 876 16.19 -12.14 -27.42
N PRO A 877 15.80 -12.80 -26.31
CA PRO A 877 16.42 -14.05 -25.89
C PRO A 877 16.20 -15.13 -26.95
N VAL A 878 17.17 -16.05 -27.06
CA VAL A 878 17.11 -17.17 -28.01
C VAL A 878 15.87 -18.03 -27.71
N GLY A 879 15.00 -18.21 -28.71
CA GLY A 879 13.73 -18.92 -28.55
C GLY A 879 12.61 -18.32 -29.36
N VAL A 880 11.39 -18.84 -29.19
CA VAL A 880 10.17 -18.23 -29.73
C VAL A 880 9.69 -17.20 -28.71
N SER A 881 9.50 -15.95 -29.14
CA SER A 881 8.86 -14.91 -28.33
C SER A 881 7.50 -14.58 -28.92
N ASN A 882 6.48 -14.55 -28.06
CA ASN A 882 5.17 -14.05 -28.45
C ASN A 882 5.28 -12.53 -28.59
N VAL A 883 4.73 -11.98 -29.67
CA VAL A 883 4.68 -10.54 -29.92
C VAL A 883 3.22 -10.11 -29.95
N VAL A 884 2.88 -9.19 -29.08
CA VAL A 884 1.62 -8.45 -29.06
C VAL A 884 1.90 -7.07 -29.63
N LEU A 885 1.12 -6.64 -30.62
CA LEU A 885 1.10 -5.27 -31.11
C LEU A 885 -0.16 -4.61 -30.58
N ASP A 886 0.00 -3.50 -29.88
CA ASP A 886 -1.10 -2.63 -29.51
C ASP A 886 -0.92 -1.29 -30.18
N ALA A 887 -2.03 -0.71 -30.61
CA ALA A 887 -2.06 0.57 -31.30
C ALA A 887 -3.39 1.25 -31.03
N MET A 888 -3.43 2.56 -31.19
CA MET A 888 -4.66 3.33 -31.30
C MET A 888 -4.87 3.75 -32.75
N THR A 889 -6.12 3.74 -33.21
CA THR A 889 -6.48 4.47 -34.42
C THR A 889 -6.42 5.97 -34.16
N VAL A 890 -6.33 6.78 -35.21
CA VAL A 890 -6.47 8.25 -35.11
C VAL A 890 -7.83 8.66 -34.50
N GLY A 891 -8.82 7.76 -34.50
CA GLY A 891 -10.12 7.94 -33.84
C GLY A 891 -10.16 7.56 -32.36
N GLY A 892 -9.05 7.12 -31.76
CA GLY A 892 -8.95 6.75 -30.34
C GLY A 892 -9.30 5.30 -30.02
N GLU A 893 -9.44 4.46 -31.04
CA GLU A 893 -9.79 3.05 -30.83
C GLU A 893 -8.56 2.17 -30.65
N MET A 894 -8.55 1.33 -29.59
CA MET A 894 -7.49 0.37 -29.35
C MET A 894 -7.60 -0.83 -30.30
N VAL A 895 -6.48 -1.19 -30.91
CA VAL A 895 -6.36 -2.27 -31.89
C VAL A 895 -5.20 -3.17 -31.47
N ARG A 896 -5.46 -4.47 -31.45
CA ARG A 896 -4.48 -5.47 -31.04
C ARG A 896 -4.19 -6.46 -32.15
N GLY A 897 -2.92 -6.83 -32.30
CA GLY A 897 -2.47 -7.95 -33.13
C GLY A 897 -1.53 -8.86 -32.35
N THR A 898 -1.48 -10.14 -32.72
CA THR A 898 -0.55 -11.09 -32.11
C THR A 898 0.17 -11.90 -33.17
N ASP A 899 1.46 -12.14 -32.98
CA ASP A 899 2.27 -13.06 -33.77
C ASP A 899 3.37 -13.66 -32.91
N THR A 900 4.22 -14.50 -33.49
CA THR A 900 5.41 -15.05 -32.84
C THR A 900 6.64 -14.77 -33.68
N ILE A 901 7.76 -14.49 -33.00
CA ILE A 901 9.06 -14.28 -33.62
C ILE A 901 10.04 -15.32 -33.06
N THR A 902 10.77 -16.00 -33.94
CA THR A 902 11.79 -16.98 -33.50
C THR A 902 13.18 -16.35 -33.60
N VAL A 903 13.83 -16.18 -32.46
CA VAL A 903 15.18 -15.64 -32.34
C VAL A 903 16.16 -16.82 -32.33
N ARG A 904 17.05 -16.88 -33.32
CA ARG A 904 18.07 -17.95 -33.43
C ARG A 904 19.44 -17.44 -32.99
N PRO A 905 20.33 -18.32 -32.49
CA PRO A 905 21.72 -17.97 -32.22
C PRO A 905 22.44 -17.41 -33.45
N ALA A 906 23.26 -16.38 -33.25
CA ALA A 906 23.97 -15.67 -34.32
C ALA A 906 24.98 -16.56 -35.09
N ASP A 907 25.39 -17.70 -34.54
CA ASP A 907 26.31 -18.66 -35.13
C ASP A 907 25.65 -19.65 -36.12
N LYS A 908 24.32 -19.56 -36.31
CA LYS A 908 23.54 -20.51 -37.12
C LYS A 908 22.67 -19.87 -38.22
N PHE A 909 22.95 -18.62 -38.60
CA PHE A 909 22.24 -17.94 -39.69
C PHE A 909 22.81 -18.24 -41.08
#